data_AF-A0A2B4RW15-F1
#
_entry.id   AF-A0A2B4RW15-F1
#
_cell.length_a   1.000
_cell.length_b   1.000
_cell.length_c   1.000
_cell.angle_alpha   90.00
_cell.angle_beta   90.00
_cell.angle_gamma   90.00
#
_symmetry.space_group_name_H-M   'P 1'
#
loop_
_entity.id
_entity.type
_entity.pdbx_description
1 polymer ?
#
loop_
_entity_poly.entity_id
_entity_poly.type
_entity_poly.pdbx_seq_one_letter_code
_entity_poly.pdbx_strand_id
1 'polypeptide(L)'
;MDPSSFENIRRAVKEQHFKDRRLEALKSSLSCAYGYLSGEQVALLITEFTFADAKMDALRVCAPRLYSITCSQAASVLRAFDFKDHRMKALEAMSPHITDNDLSALDSALKFADEKSRAREILMNRPQPGFPPQQGPYPGAGSPAPGFPGMPAPQPEAYPPFGGMGLPVANPYAYPEPGAVPPPYPTGTAPPPPPGGLGAVKKQTECVEPSGYKKKTETEEQYIDRSRCRSGWAKTVEDQVLLFWEQGDFGYIKKMKSQVIDLCQPKELDDSSLTCTTNLWYCRATNIYFDFKNFNPDTTSDRFRGDVLKEGEVGGHCQFKKDLHKNQNKNKSPLQSWFAELEHYTSLSVKPIQGGLCDVVVNRPTIFMKLDAGINLYHHFCDFVNLYVTQHMNGSFSSDINILMWDTSSLPYRDLFSDTWKAFTKHHILRLSEYAGKQASLVCFKDAVFSFNPRMIRGLYYNMPLVPSCVGSGLFKAFSEHTLHRLGITQDNHREDEFRITLLDRSTKYRRILNRDELVGAMMNVPMFKVKVVDYTWKIPFLEQLKITHNSDIFIGMHGAGLAHALFLPDWAVLFELYNTEDPACYSDLARLRGVNYITWEHKEKLYQEDEGHHPTLGAHAKFTNYAFNVDEFMRLVYKAADTVKESRRKLLNSTLSNLPDDGSTSKLKDEL
;
A
#
# COMPACT_ATOMS: atom_id res chain seq x y z
N MET A 1 -1.75 13.38 -17.12
CA MET A 1 -3.13 13.71 -16.68
C MET A 1 -3.95 13.78 -17.95
N ASP A 2 -5.23 13.39 -17.95
CA ASP A 2 -6.00 13.46 -19.21
C ASP A 2 -6.17 14.93 -19.66
N PRO A 3 -6.27 15.20 -20.98
CA PRO A 3 -6.30 16.56 -21.50
C PRO A 3 -7.46 17.42 -20.97
N SER A 4 -8.62 16.82 -20.69
CA SER A 4 -9.81 17.54 -20.22
C SER A 4 -9.62 18.01 -18.77
N SER A 5 -9.20 17.11 -17.89
CA SER A 5 -8.86 17.46 -16.50
C SER A 5 -7.74 18.49 -16.43
N PHE A 6 -6.71 18.32 -17.27
CA PHE A 6 -5.61 19.28 -17.35
C PHE A 6 -6.07 20.68 -17.78
N GLU A 7 -6.89 20.79 -18.82
CA GLU A 7 -7.40 22.09 -19.28
C GLU A 7 -8.36 22.73 -18.27
N ASN A 8 -9.09 21.96 -17.47
CA ASN A 8 -9.89 22.52 -16.38
C ASN A 8 -9.01 23.15 -15.28
N ILE A 9 -7.93 22.48 -14.88
CA ILE A 9 -6.95 23.03 -13.93
C ILE A 9 -6.32 24.30 -14.50
N ARG A 10 -5.86 24.22 -15.74
CA ARG A 10 -5.21 25.34 -16.42
C ARG A 10 -6.14 26.55 -16.55
N ARG A 11 -7.43 26.32 -16.84
CA ARG A 11 -8.45 27.37 -16.88
C ARG A 11 -8.67 28.01 -15.51
N ALA A 12 -8.82 27.20 -14.45
CA ALA A 12 -8.98 27.69 -13.08
C ALA A 12 -7.79 28.56 -12.63
N VAL A 13 -6.56 28.22 -13.07
CA VAL A 13 -5.37 29.06 -12.84
C VAL A 13 -5.43 30.35 -13.66
N LYS A 14 -5.77 30.27 -14.96
CA LYS A 14 -5.85 31.45 -15.85
C LYS A 14 -6.87 32.50 -15.41
N GLU A 15 -8.01 32.05 -14.88
CA GLU A 15 -9.10 32.93 -14.43
C GLU A 15 -8.73 33.79 -13.22
N GLN A 16 -7.65 33.45 -12.51
CA GLN A 16 -7.16 34.27 -11.39
C GLN A 16 -6.24 35.41 -11.88
N HIS A 17 -6.34 36.57 -11.24
CA HIS A 17 -5.58 37.77 -11.64
C HIS A 17 -4.26 37.96 -10.88
N PHE A 18 -4.17 37.50 -9.62
CA PHE A 18 -2.99 37.70 -8.77
C PHE A 18 -2.17 36.42 -8.63
N LYS A 19 -0.83 36.56 -8.52
CA LYS A 19 0.10 35.42 -8.44
C LYS A 19 -0.25 34.43 -7.32
N ASP A 20 -0.63 34.92 -6.13
CA ASP A 20 -0.91 34.07 -4.98
C ASP A 20 -2.22 33.32 -5.16
N ARG A 21 -3.24 33.98 -5.75
CA ARG A 21 -4.51 33.34 -6.11
C ARG A 21 -4.36 32.32 -7.23
N ARG A 22 -3.50 32.58 -8.22
CA ARG A 22 -3.14 31.59 -9.26
C ARG A 22 -2.50 30.36 -8.64
N LEU A 23 -1.60 30.56 -7.67
CA LEU A 23 -0.92 29.47 -6.99
C LEU A 23 -1.89 28.68 -6.08
N GLU A 24 -2.78 29.35 -5.36
CA GLU A 24 -3.85 28.69 -4.59
C GLU A 24 -4.81 27.91 -5.48
N ALA A 25 -5.24 28.50 -6.60
CA ALA A 25 -6.08 27.81 -7.57
C ALA A 25 -5.37 26.58 -8.15
N LEU A 26 -4.07 26.67 -8.45
CA LEU A 26 -3.26 25.54 -8.89
C LEU A 26 -3.18 24.43 -7.82
N LYS A 27 -2.87 24.81 -6.57
CA LYS A 27 -2.79 23.87 -5.42
C LYS A 27 -4.13 23.17 -5.19
N SER A 28 -5.21 23.94 -5.11
CA SER A 28 -6.57 23.43 -4.90
C SER A 28 -7.00 22.51 -6.04
N SER A 29 -6.80 22.94 -7.29
CA SER A 29 -7.20 22.16 -8.46
C SER A 29 -6.40 20.87 -8.59
N LEU A 30 -5.08 20.88 -8.31
CA LEU A 30 -4.26 19.68 -8.29
C LEU A 30 -4.57 18.75 -7.11
N SER A 31 -4.98 19.30 -5.95
CA SER A 31 -5.41 18.50 -4.80
C SER A 31 -6.68 17.71 -5.10
N CYS A 32 -7.58 18.27 -5.92
CA CYS A 32 -8.84 17.65 -6.34
C CYS A 32 -8.71 16.83 -7.64
N ALA A 33 -7.59 16.94 -8.37
CA ALA A 33 -7.41 16.29 -9.66
C ALA A 33 -6.63 14.97 -9.56
N TYR A 34 -7.10 13.98 -10.30
CA TYR A 34 -6.48 12.66 -10.40
C TYR A 34 -5.46 12.59 -11.56
N GLY A 35 -4.32 11.93 -11.30
CA GLY A 35 -3.30 11.63 -12.31
C GLY A 35 -2.01 12.46 -12.19
N TYR A 36 -0.93 11.91 -12.74
CA TYR A 36 0.39 12.54 -12.82
C TYR A 36 0.44 13.57 -13.95
N LEU A 37 1.27 14.60 -13.84
CA LEU A 37 1.51 15.58 -14.91
C LEU A 37 2.67 15.11 -15.79
N SER A 38 2.55 15.28 -17.10
CA SER A 38 3.72 15.16 -17.98
C SER A 38 4.61 16.40 -17.87
N GLY A 39 5.87 16.33 -18.32
CA GLY A 39 6.74 17.50 -18.36
C GLY A 39 6.16 18.64 -19.21
N GLU A 40 5.49 18.33 -20.32
CA GLU A 40 4.80 19.31 -21.16
C GLU A 40 3.63 19.97 -20.45
N GLN A 41 2.85 19.19 -19.69
CA GLN A 41 1.73 19.71 -18.89
C GLN A 41 2.23 20.64 -17.78
N VAL A 42 3.33 20.29 -17.13
CA VAL A 42 3.97 21.18 -16.15
C VAL A 42 4.49 22.44 -16.83
N ALA A 43 5.19 22.32 -17.96
CA ALA A 43 5.68 23.47 -18.72
C ALA A 43 4.54 24.45 -19.07
N LEU A 44 3.40 23.93 -19.54
CA LEU A 44 2.22 24.74 -19.83
C LEU A 44 1.65 25.43 -18.59
N LEU A 45 1.53 24.73 -17.45
CA LEU A 45 1.01 25.32 -16.21
C LEU A 45 1.93 26.41 -15.65
N ILE A 46 3.24 26.19 -15.64
CA ILE A 46 4.17 27.20 -15.11
C ILE A 46 4.23 28.42 -16.01
N THR A 47 4.00 28.29 -17.33
CA THR A 47 3.93 29.45 -18.23
C THR A 47 2.71 30.35 -17.99
N GLU A 48 1.72 29.89 -17.20
CA GLU A 48 0.62 30.75 -16.74
C GLU A 48 1.07 31.74 -15.64
N PHE A 49 2.32 31.66 -15.18
CA PHE A 49 2.91 32.57 -14.21
C PHE A 49 3.95 33.48 -14.88
N THR A 50 3.86 34.78 -14.61
CA THR A 50 4.69 35.78 -15.30
C THR A 50 6.12 35.82 -14.78
N PHE A 51 6.30 35.82 -13.47
CA PHE A 51 7.62 36.01 -12.82
C PHE A 51 8.30 34.68 -12.50
N ALA A 52 9.63 34.64 -12.60
CA ALA A 52 10.43 33.43 -12.41
C ALA A 52 10.22 32.76 -11.04
N ASP A 53 10.06 33.54 -9.97
CA ASP A 53 9.80 32.98 -8.63
C ASP A 53 8.43 32.32 -8.55
N ALA A 54 7.40 32.93 -9.16
CA ALA A 54 6.07 32.36 -9.21
C ALA A 54 6.00 31.10 -10.11
N LYS A 55 6.76 31.08 -11.21
CA LYS A 55 6.97 29.87 -12.03
C LYS A 55 7.63 28.76 -11.22
N MET A 56 8.59 29.11 -10.36
CA MET A 56 9.27 28.15 -9.48
C MET A 56 8.33 27.60 -8.40
N ASP A 57 7.51 28.45 -7.78
CA ASP A 57 6.52 28.00 -6.80
C ASP A 57 5.45 27.10 -7.45
N ALA A 58 4.99 27.44 -8.65
CA ALA A 58 4.11 26.59 -9.43
C ALA A 58 4.77 25.24 -9.78
N LEU A 59 6.05 25.24 -10.19
CA LEU A 59 6.80 24.03 -10.44
C LEU A 59 6.90 23.15 -9.18
N ARG A 60 7.15 23.73 -8.01
CA ARG A 60 7.19 22.99 -6.74
C ARG A 60 5.85 22.35 -6.37
N VAL A 61 4.74 23.00 -6.69
CA VAL A 61 3.39 22.44 -6.52
C VAL A 61 3.16 21.27 -7.49
N CYS A 62 3.66 21.38 -8.72
CA CYS A 62 3.53 20.35 -9.75
C CYS A 62 4.49 19.16 -9.56
N ALA A 63 5.67 19.38 -8.98
CA ALA A 63 6.76 18.40 -8.92
C ALA A 63 6.38 17.07 -8.24
N PRO A 64 5.65 17.04 -7.10
CA PRO A 64 5.17 15.79 -6.50
C PRO A 64 4.22 14.98 -7.40
N ARG A 65 3.63 15.62 -8.41
CA ARG A 65 2.77 14.99 -9.42
C ARG A 65 3.53 14.66 -10.71
N LEU A 66 4.82 14.93 -10.81
CA LEU A 66 5.68 14.40 -11.87
C LEU A 66 5.99 12.94 -11.55
N TYR A 67 5.79 12.04 -12.51
CA TYR A 67 6.19 10.65 -12.37
C TYR A 67 6.81 10.15 -13.66
N SER A 68 8.08 9.74 -13.57
CA SER A 68 8.84 9.16 -14.68
C SER A 68 8.94 10.06 -15.91
N ILE A 69 9.56 11.24 -15.76
CA ILE A 69 9.84 12.13 -16.89
C ILE A 69 11.23 11.87 -17.48
N THR A 70 11.40 12.14 -18.77
CA THR A 70 12.71 12.06 -19.44
C THR A 70 13.49 13.38 -19.34
N CYS A 71 14.79 13.34 -19.64
CA CYS A 71 15.65 14.51 -19.77
C CYS A 71 15.12 15.49 -20.82
N SER A 72 14.51 14.98 -21.91
CA SER A 72 13.84 15.81 -22.92
C SER A 72 12.60 16.53 -22.35
N GLN A 73 11.82 15.85 -21.51
CA GLN A 73 10.66 16.45 -20.86
C GLN A 73 11.05 17.47 -19.79
N ALA A 74 12.11 17.19 -19.03
CA ALA A 74 12.72 18.15 -18.12
C ALA A 74 13.22 19.38 -18.88
N ALA A 75 13.87 19.20 -20.03
CA ALA A 75 14.33 20.29 -20.89
C ALA A 75 13.18 21.22 -21.31
N SER A 76 12.00 20.67 -21.63
CA SER A 76 10.80 21.47 -21.95
C SER A 76 10.36 22.36 -20.78
N VAL A 77 10.46 21.88 -19.55
CA VAL A 77 10.16 22.67 -18.34
C VAL A 77 11.24 23.73 -18.09
N LEU A 78 12.52 23.39 -18.28
CA LEU A 78 13.64 24.32 -18.10
C LEU A 78 13.57 25.52 -19.06
N ARG A 79 13.04 25.33 -20.27
CA ARG A 79 12.84 26.42 -21.25
C ARG A 79 11.84 27.47 -20.79
N ALA A 80 11.02 27.20 -19.78
CA ALA A 80 10.10 28.18 -19.22
C ALA A 80 10.78 29.24 -18.33
N PHE A 81 12.06 29.06 -18.00
CA PHE A 81 12.86 29.94 -17.15
C PHE A 81 13.93 30.68 -17.96
N ASP A 82 13.99 31.99 -17.78
CA ASP A 82 14.89 32.87 -18.55
C ASP A 82 16.31 32.92 -17.97
N PHE A 83 16.43 32.81 -16.65
CA PHE A 83 17.67 32.95 -15.89
C PHE A 83 18.27 31.60 -15.48
N LYS A 84 19.61 31.55 -15.45
CA LYS A 84 20.36 30.33 -15.15
C LYS A 84 20.07 29.76 -13.75
N ASP A 85 19.97 30.63 -12.74
CA ASP A 85 19.79 30.21 -11.35
C ASP A 85 18.44 29.51 -11.16
N HIS A 86 17.38 30.01 -11.81
CA HIS A 86 16.06 29.39 -11.78
C HIS A 86 16.03 28.06 -12.55
N ARG A 87 16.74 27.95 -13.68
CA ARG A 87 16.87 26.67 -14.40
C ARG A 87 17.53 25.59 -13.54
N MET A 88 18.58 25.95 -12.79
CA MET A 88 19.24 24.98 -11.91
C MET A 88 18.34 24.55 -10.74
N LYS A 89 17.66 25.51 -10.09
CA LYS A 89 16.68 25.20 -9.03
C LYS A 89 15.50 24.36 -9.54
N ALA A 90 15.05 24.63 -10.76
CA ALA A 90 14.00 23.85 -11.41
C ALA A 90 14.46 22.41 -11.70
N LEU A 91 15.69 22.25 -12.19
CA LEU A 91 16.28 20.93 -12.43
C LEU A 91 16.45 20.15 -11.13
N GLU A 92 16.93 20.79 -10.06
CA GLU A 92 17.03 20.19 -8.72
C GLU A 92 15.67 19.66 -8.26
N ALA A 93 14.61 20.46 -8.39
CA ALA A 93 13.25 20.08 -8.00
C ALA A 93 12.66 18.93 -8.83
N MET A 94 13.03 18.82 -10.11
CA MET A 94 12.56 17.75 -11.00
C MET A 94 13.45 16.50 -10.96
N SER A 95 14.71 16.63 -10.52
CA SER A 95 15.71 15.56 -10.60
C SER A 95 15.25 14.21 -10.02
N PRO A 96 14.53 14.13 -8.89
CA PRO A 96 14.08 12.84 -8.35
C PRO A 96 13.08 12.09 -9.25
N HIS A 97 12.52 12.79 -10.24
CA HIS A 97 11.49 12.30 -11.15
C HIS A 97 12.03 11.97 -12.56
N ILE A 98 13.33 12.24 -12.82
CA ILE A 98 13.97 12.00 -14.12
C ILE A 98 14.56 10.59 -14.19
N THR A 99 14.09 9.79 -15.16
CA THR A 99 14.36 8.34 -15.21
C THR A 99 15.45 7.92 -16.18
N ASP A 100 15.81 8.76 -17.13
CA ASP A 100 16.87 8.51 -18.11
C ASP A 100 18.11 9.38 -17.85
N ASN A 101 19.20 9.11 -18.58
CA ASN A 101 20.46 9.85 -18.50
C ASN A 101 20.81 10.50 -19.85
N ASP A 102 19.80 10.86 -20.65
CA ASP A 102 20.03 11.55 -21.93
C ASP A 102 20.38 13.04 -21.71
N LEU A 103 21.63 13.24 -21.30
CA LEU A 103 22.20 14.57 -21.07
C LEU A 103 22.20 15.43 -22.34
N SER A 104 22.19 14.83 -23.53
CA SER A 104 22.18 15.57 -24.80
C SER A 104 20.86 16.33 -24.99
N ALA A 105 19.74 15.70 -24.62
CA ALA A 105 18.43 16.33 -24.63
C ALA A 105 18.34 17.47 -23.60
N LEU A 106 18.94 17.29 -22.41
CA LEU A 106 18.96 18.32 -21.37
C LEU A 106 19.84 19.52 -21.75
N ASP A 107 21.01 19.26 -22.33
CA ASP A 107 21.96 20.28 -22.81
C ASP A 107 21.32 21.22 -23.83
N SER A 108 20.31 20.75 -24.58
CA SER A 108 19.58 21.55 -25.56
C SER A 108 18.73 22.69 -24.93
N ALA A 109 18.49 22.66 -23.62
CA ALA A 109 17.80 23.72 -22.86
C ALA A 109 18.74 24.64 -22.08
N LEU A 110 20.04 24.32 -22.04
CA LEU A 110 21.07 25.03 -21.26
C LEU A 110 21.92 25.90 -22.19
N LYS A 111 22.14 27.16 -21.81
CA LYS A 111 22.80 28.15 -22.68
C LYS A 111 24.31 28.20 -22.45
N PHE A 112 24.75 27.93 -21.22
CA PHE A 112 26.15 28.11 -20.81
C PHE A 112 26.83 26.79 -20.41
N ALA A 113 28.17 26.74 -20.49
CA ALA A 113 28.95 25.54 -20.20
C ALA A 113 28.97 25.17 -18.70
N ASP A 114 28.89 26.17 -17.81
CA ASP A 114 28.74 25.98 -16.36
C ASP A 114 27.39 25.36 -16.00
N GLU A 115 26.30 25.78 -16.68
CA GLU A 115 24.98 25.16 -16.52
C GLU A 115 24.98 23.68 -16.91
N LYS A 116 25.62 23.31 -18.03
CA LYS A 116 25.72 21.91 -18.47
C LYS A 116 26.51 21.05 -17.48
N SER A 117 27.58 21.61 -16.92
CA SER A 117 28.40 20.94 -15.91
C SER A 117 27.62 20.70 -14.62
N ARG A 118 26.89 21.72 -14.13
CA ARG A 118 26.05 21.62 -12.93
C ARG A 118 24.83 20.71 -13.14
N ALA A 119 24.20 20.75 -14.32
CA ALA A 119 23.08 19.88 -14.64
C ALA A 119 23.49 18.40 -14.65
N ARG A 120 24.69 18.10 -15.18
CA ARG A 120 25.28 16.77 -15.11
C ARG A 120 25.51 16.33 -13.67
N GLU A 121 26.05 17.20 -12.82
CA GLU A 121 26.25 16.93 -11.40
C GLU A 121 24.93 16.62 -10.68
N ILE A 122 23.90 17.46 -10.87
CA ILE A 122 22.56 17.26 -10.28
C ILE A 122 21.98 15.91 -10.69
N LEU A 123 22.08 15.54 -11.97
CA LEU A 123 21.55 14.27 -12.45
C LEU A 123 22.35 13.06 -11.96
N MET A 124 23.68 13.16 -11.85
CA MET A 124 24.51 12.06 -11.33
C MET A 124 24.33 11.87 -9.82
N ASN A 125 24.03 12.94 -9.10
CA ASN A 125 23.82 12.93 -7.64
C ASN A 125 22.34 12.87 -7.22
N ARG A 126 21.42 12.67 -8.17
CA ARG A 126 19.98 12.70 -7.87
C ARG A 126 19.58 11.52 -6.98
N PRO A 127 18.65 11.72 -6.02
CA PRO A 127 18.05 10.61 -5.29
C PRO A 127 17.24 9.76 -6.28
N GLN A 128 17.77 8.59 -6.63
CA GLN A 128 16.98 7.56 -7.30
C GLN A 128 15.91 7.09 -6.30
N PRO A 129 14.61 7.02 -6.67
CA PRO A 129 13.60 6.49 -5.78
C PRO A 129 13.96 5.03 -5.42
N GLY A 130 14.53 4.82 -4.22
CA GLY A 130 14.98 3.49 -3.78
C GLY A 130 16.30 3.43 -2.99
N PHE A 131 17.08 4.51 -2.89
CA PHE A 131 18.31 4.51 -2.08
C PHE A 131 18.31 5.62 -1.01
N PRO A 132 18.80 5.38 0.23
CA PRO A 132 19.15 6.47 1.12
C PRO A 132 20.32 7.28 0.52
N PRO A 133 20.44 8.59 0.81
CA PRO A 133 21.53 9.40 0.29
C PRO A 133 22.88 8.81 0.72
N GLN A 134 23.82 8.67 -0.22
CA GLN A 134 25.22 8.44 0.11
C GLN A 134 25.73 9.64 0.91
N GLN A 135 26.41 9.38 2.03
CA GLN A 135 27.10 10.42 2.79
C GLN A 135 28.23 10.99 1.94
N GLY A 136 28.02 12.18 1.37
CA GLY A 136 29.09 13.04 0.92
C GLY A 136 29.87 13.61 2.11
N PRO A 137 31.15 13.96 1.95
CA PRO A 137 31.99 14.42 3.05
C PRO A 137 31.49 15.77 3.58
N TYR A 138 31.33 15.86 4.91
CA TYR A 138 30.98 17.08 5.63
C TYR A 138 31.93 18.24 5.27
N PRO A 139 31.43 19.44 4.91
CA PRO A 139 32.25 20.66 4.86
C PRO A 139 32.39 21.19 6.30
N GLY A 140 33.43 20.75 6.98
CA GLY A 140 33.67 21.11 8.37
C GLY A 140 34.97 20.56 8.93
N ALA A 141 36.04 20.57 8.15
CA ALA A 141 37.39 20.35 8.65
C ALA A 141 38.34 21.23 7.83
N GLY A 142 38.88 22.27 8.46
CA GLY A 142 39.90 23.13 7.87
C GLY A 142 41.15 22.32 7.50
N SER A 143 41.85 22.77 6.47
CA SER A 143 43.09 22.19 5.95
C SER A 143 44.13 21.95 7.05
N PRO A 144 44.86 20.82 7.04
CA PRO A 144 46.00 20.65 7.94
C PRO A 144 47.18 21.51 7.48
N ALA A 145 47.84 22.15 8.44
CA ALA A 145 49.06 22.93 8.25
C ALA A 145 50.26 22.04 7.85
N PRO A 146 51.28 22.57 7.15
CA PRO A 146 52.48 21.83 6.77
C PRO A 146 53.37 21.56 7.99
N GLY A 147 54.05 20.41 7.97
CA GLY A 147 54.70 19.81 9.13
C GLY A 147 55.96 20.50 9.66
N PHE A 148 56.33 20.08 10.88
CA PHE A 148 57.68 20.18 11.45
C PHE A 148 58.16 18.79 11.90
N PRO A 149 59.47 18.48 11.83
CA PRO A 149 60.00 17.13 11.94
C PRO A 149 60.40 16.75 13.38
N GLY A 150 60.24 15.47 13.71
CA GLY A 150 60.96 14.82 14.81
C GLY A 150 60.08 14.09 15.82
N MET A 151 60.16 12.75 15.80
CA MET A 151 59.99 11.76 16.88
C MET A 151 59.09 10.57 16.45
N PRO A 152 59.44 9.32 16.85
CA PRO A 152 58.93 8.11 16.22
C PRO A 152 57.57 7.67 16.79
N ALA A 153 56.80 6.97 15.94
CA ALA A 153 55.46 6.46 16.25
C ALA A 153 55.47 5.31 17.28
N PRO A 154 54.53 5.26 18.24
CA PRO A 154 54.21 4.05 18.98
C PRO A 154 53.00 3.31 18.39
N GLN A 155 53.10 1.97 18.39
CA GLN A 155 52.03 1.02 18.06
C GLN A 155 50.92 0.97 19.14
N PRO A 156 49.72 0.44 18.81
CA PRO A 156 48.60 0.39 19.75
C PRO A 156 48.68 -0.82 20.70
N GLU A 157 48.78 -0.56 22.00
CA GLU A 157 48.58 -1.54 23.06
C GLU A 157 47.09 -1.70 23.41
N ALA A 158 46.70 -2.95 23.58
CA ALA A 158 45.40 -3.41 24.05
C ALA A 158 45.21 -3.15 25.56
N TYR A 159 43.96 -2.98 26.00
CA TYR A 159 43.57 -3.14 27.40
C TYR A 159 42.34 -4.06 27.55
N PRO A 160 42.25 -4.88 28.63
CA PRO A 160 41.34 -6.01 28.76
C PRO A 160 40.33 -5.79 29.94
N PRO A 161 39.65 -6.79 30.57
CA PRO A 161 38.19 -6.75 30.81
C PRO A 161 37.76 -6.80 32.30
N PHE A 162 36.47 -6.55 32.56
CA PHE A 162 35.72 -6.92 33.79
C PHE A 162 34.30 -7.31 33.30
N GLY A 163 33.65 -8.46 33.55
CA GLY A 163 33.59 -9.36 34.71
C GLY A 163 32.64 -8.76 35.76
N GLY A 164 31.44 -9.24 36.12
CA GLY A 164 30.57 -10.36 35.75
C GLY A 164 29.55 -10.53 36.89
N MET A 165 28.25 -10.67 36.61
CA MET A 165 27.26 -11.37 37.48
C MET A 165 25.95 -11.56 36.69
N GLY A 166 25.51 -12.81 36.58
CA GLY A 166 24.45 -13.25 35.67
C GLY A 166 23.12 -13.62 36.33
N LEU A 167 22.08 -13.63 35.49
CA LEU A 167 20.87 -14.44 35.58
C LEU A 167 20.49 -14.86 34.14
N PRO A 168 19.98 -16.07 33.89
CA PRO A 168 19.84 -16.62 32.54
C PRO A 168 18.56 -16.12 31.86
N VAL A 169 18.71 -15.40 30.75
CA VAL A 169 17.64 -15.21 29.77
C VAL A 169 17.89 -16.21 28.63
N ALA A 170 17.04 -17.22 28.55
CA ALA A 170 17.06 -18.19 27.45
C ALA A 170 16.81 -17.48 26.11
N ASN A 171 17.71 -17.70 25.15
CA ASN A 171 17.58 -17.26 23.77
C ASN A 171 16.73 -18.28 22.99
N PRO A 172 15.52 -17.96 22.50
CA PRO A 172 14.65 -18.91 21.80
C PRO A 172 15.05 -19.17 20.34
N TYR A 173 16.25 -18.76 19.89
CA TYR A 173 16.70 -18.90 18.49
C TYR A 173 18.07 -19.57 18.34
N ALA A 174 18.38 -20.59 19.13
CA ALA A 174 19.52 -21.47 18.85
C ALA A 174 19.09 -22.60 17.90
N TYR A 175 19.67 -22.61 16.69
CA TYR A 175 19.57 -23.72 15.75
C TYR A 175 20.35 -24.95 16.27
N PRO A 176 19.83 -26.18 16.20
CA PRO A 176 20.59 -27.38 16.54
C PRO A 176 21.59 -27.74 15.43
N GLU A 177 22.79 -28.17 15.84
CA GLU A 177 23.84 -28.71 14.97
C GLU A 177 23.39 -30.01 14.24
N PRO A 178 23.93 -30.29 13.04
CA PRO A 178 23.54 -31.45 12.24
C PRO A 178 24.21 -32.74 12.76
N GLY A 179 23.42 -33.69 13.28
CA GLY A 179 23.95 -35.00 13.64
C GLY A 179 23.06 -35.98 14.43
N ALA A 180 21.78 -35.68 14.69
CA ALA A 180 20.92 -36.58 15.46
C ALA A 180 19.92 -37.34 14.56
N VAL A 181 20.05 -38.66 14.53
CA VAL A 181 19.13 -39.61 13.89
C VAL A 181 17.79 -39.62 14.65
N PRO A 182 16.62 -39.54 14.00
CA PRO A 182 15.33 -39.61 14.69
C PRO A 182 14.95 -41.06 15.07
N PRO A 183 14.24 -41.28 16.20
CA PRO A 183 13.76 -42.60 16.58
C PRO A 183 12.56 -43.04 15.72
N PRO A 184 12.30 -44.35 15.59
CA PRO A 184 11.27 -44.89 14.69
C PRO A 184 9.85 -44.63 15.21
N TYR A 185 8.95 -44.22 14.32
CA TYR A 185 7.52 -44.12 14.60
C TYR A 185 6.86 -45.52 14.60
N PRO A 186 5.87 -45.76 15.49
CA PRO A 186 5.14 -47.01 15.56
C PRO A 186 4.19 -47.20 14.36
N THR A 187 4.20 -48.42 13.83
CA THR A 187 3.37 -48.94 12.74
C THR A 187 1.90 -49.02 13.14
N GLY A 188 1.04 -48.32 12.41
CA GLY A 188 -0.42 -48.47 12.47
C GLY A 188 -0.98 -48.76 11.08
N THR A 189 -1.65 -49.89 10.95
CA THR A 189 -2.18 -50.52 9.74
C THR A 189 -3.37 -49.75 9.12
N ALA A 190 -3.31 -49.49 7.81
CA ALA A 190 -4.42 -48.96 7.02
C ALA A 190 -5.41 -50.07 6.61
N PRO A 191 -6.74 -49.83 6.61
CA PRO A 191 -7.72 -50.76 6.03
C PRO A 191 -7.81 -50.62 4.50
N PRO A 192 -8.23 -51.68 3.77
CA PRO A 192 -8.17 -51.76 2.31
C PRO A 192 -9.35 -51.05 1.61
N PRO A 193 -9.22 -50.71 0.31
CA PRO A 193 -10.27 -50.01 -0.45
C PRO A 193 -11.33 -51.00 -0.99
N PRO A 194 -12.62 -50.61 -1.12
CA PRO A 194 -13.59 -51.38 -1.89
C PRO A 194 -13.56 -51.05 -3.40
N PRO A 195 -14.09 -51.95 -4.25
CA PRO A 195 -13.73 -52.06 -5.68
C PRO A 195 -14.54 -51.14 -6.60
N GLY A 196 -13.94 -50.88 -7.78
CA GLY A 196 -14.43 -49.91 -8.76
C GLY A 196 -15.69 -50.29 -9.54
N GLY A 197 -16.32 -49.25 -10.10
CA GLY A 197 -17.35 -49.32 -11.11
C GLY A 197 -17.31 -48.06 -11.98
N LEU A 198 -17.10 -48.25 -13.29
CA LEU A 198 -17.08 -47.23 -14.34
C LEU A 198 -18.42 -46.48 -14.45
N GLY A 199 -18.37 -45.14 -14.57
CA GLY A 199 -19.54 -44.34 -14.93
C GLY A 199 -19.27 -42.83 -15.00
N ALA A 200 -19.09 -42.32 -16.22
CA ALA A 200 -19.28 -40.93 -16.69
C ALA A 200 -19.11 -39.77 -15.68
N VAL A 201 -17.96 -39.08 -15.73
CA VAL A 201 -17.72 -37.84 -14.97
C VAL A 201 -18.36 -36.64 -15.70
N LYS A 202 -19.56 -36.24 -15.27
CA LYS A 202 -20.05 -34.86 -15.41
C LYS A 202 -19.47 -34.04 -14.25
N LYS A 203 -18.95 -32.85 -14.57
CA LYS A 203 -18.50 -31.84 -13.60
C LYS A 203 -19.53 -31.62 -12.49
N GLN A 204 -19.17 -31.97 -11.25
CA GLN A 204 -19.82 -31.49 -10.04
C GLN A 204 -18.74 -31.02 -9.06
N THR A 205 -18.74 -29.72 -8.83
CA THR A 205 -17.99 -29.05 -7.76
C THR A 205 -18.75 -29.33 -6.46
N GLU A 206 -18.34 -30.33 -5.69
CA GLU A 206 -18.86 -30.54 -4.34
C GLU A 206 -18.04 -29.72 -3.34
N CYS A 207 -18.64 -28.63 -2.86
CA CYS A 207 -18.26 -28.02 -1.59
C CYS A 207 -18.90 -28.86 -0.47
N VAL A 208 -18.09 -29.45 0.40
CA VAL A 208 -18.56 -30.11 1.62
C VAL A 208 -19.01 -29.03 2.63
N GLU A 209 -20.26 -29.12 3.05
CA GLU A 209 -20.95 -28.24 3.99
C GLU A 209 -20.51 -28.44 5.46
N PRO A 210 -20.59 -27.39 6.30
CA PRO A 210 -21.05 -27.50 7.67
C PRO A 210 -22.56 -27.16 7.70
N SER A 211 -23.34 -28.10 8.24
CA SER A 211 -24.79 -28.05 8.41
C SER A 211 -25.29 -26.77 9.09
N GLY A 212 -26.29 -26.09 8.50
CA GLY A 212 -27.22 -25.26 9.28
C GLY A 212 -27.76 -23.96 8.66
N TYR A 213 -27.30 -23.50 7.50
CA TYR A 213 -27.82 -22.25 6.89
C TYR A 213 -28.52 -22.53 5.56
N LYS A 214 -29.84 -22.28 5.52
CA LYS A 214 -30.63 -22.27 4.28
C LYS A 214 -30.02 -21.26 3.30
N LYS A 215 -29.71 -21.72 2.08
CA LYS A 215 -29.37 -20.87 0.92
C LYS A 215 -30.48 -19.83 0.70
N LYS A 216 -30.24 -18.58 1.11
CA LYS A 216 -30.82 -17.42 0.42
C LYS A 216 -29.91 -17.15 -0.78
N THR A 217 -30.44 -17.33 -1.99
CA THR A 217 -29.85 -16.74 -3.18
C THR A 217 -29.93 -15.22 -3.03
N GLU A 218 -28.83 -14.61 -2.60
CA GLU A 218 -28.70 -13.15 -2.51
C GLU A 218 -28.48 -12.59 -3.92
N THR A 219 -29.32 -11.65 -4.34
CA THR A 219 -29.25 -10.99 -5.66
C THR A 219 -28.18 -9.90 -5.68
N GLU A 220 -27.66 -9.51 -6.86
CA GLU A 220 -26.67 -8.42 -7.02
C GLU A 220 -27.13 -7.09 -6.35
N GLU A 221 -28.44 -6.90 -6.19
CA GLU A 221 -29.06 -5.73 -5.52
C GLU A 221 -28.69 -5.62 -4.03
N GLN A 222 -28.45 -6.72 -3.31
CA GLN A 222 -28.12 -6.68 -1.87
C GLN A 222 -26.67 -6.23 -1.60
N TYR A 223 -25.75 -6.38 -2.56
CA TYR A 223 -24.38 -5.88 -2.43
C TYR A 223 -24.29 -4.37 -2.70
N ILE A 224 -25.22 -3.82 -3.50
CA ILE A 224 -25.32 -2.38 -3.76
C ILE A 224 -25.86 -1.63 -2.53
N ASP A 225 -26.71 -2.28 -1.72
CA ASP A 225 -27.43 -1.69 -0.57
C ASP A 225 -26.53 -1.10 0.55
N ARG A 226 -25.23 -1.47 0.59
CA ARG A 226 -24.29 -0.93 1.60
C ARG A 226 -23.61 0.37 1.18
N SER A 227 -23.46 0.60 -0.12
CA SER A 227 -22.83 1.80 -0.67
C SER A 227 -23.82 2.96 -0.72
N ARG A 228 -23.44 4.11 -0.15
CA ARG A 228 -24.32 5.30 -0.11
C ARG A 228 -23.57 6.54 -0.53
N CYS A 229 -24.18 7.38 -1.36
CA CYS A 229 -23.64 8.67 -1.75
C CYS A 229 -24.54 9.80 -1.25
N ARG A 230 -23.95 10.79 -0.54
CA ARG A 230 -24.72 11.83 0.17
C ARG A 230 -25.10 13.04 -0.69
N SER A 231 -24.38 13.27 -1.79
CA SER A 231 -24.61 14.43 -2.67
C SER A 231 -24.34 14.05 -4.13
N GLY A 232 -25.25 14.45 -5.02
CA GLY A 232 -25.16 14.20 -6.45
C GLY A 232 -23.96 14.91 -7.09
N TRP A 233 -22.99 14.14 -7.55
CA TRP A 233 -21.83 14.57 -8.35
C TRP A 233 -21.96 14.10 -9.81
N ALA A 234 -22.66 12.98 -10.02
CA ALA A 234 -23.00 12.46 -11.34
C ALA A 234 -24.41 12.95 -11.79
N LYS A 235 -24.86 12.49 -12.96
CA LYS A 235 -26.19 12.82 -13.50
C LYS A 235 -27.33 12.41 -12.55
N THR A 236 -27.17 11.26 -11.90
CA THR A 236 -28.08 10.75 -10.87
C THR A 236 -27.25 10.23 -9.68
N VAL A 237 -27.87 10.11 -8.50
CA VAL A 237 -27.21 9.53 -7.32
C VAL A 237 -26.98 8.03 -7.55
N GLU A 238 -27.89 7.37 -8.28
CA GLU A 238 -27.82 5.96 -8.66
C GLU A 238 -26.60 5.67 -9.54
N ASP A 239 -26.34 6.51 -10.55
CA ASP A 239 -25.15 6.40 -11.41
C ASP A 239 -23.86 6.55 -10.59
N GLN A 240 -23.89 7.42 -9.58
CA GLN A 240 -22.77 7.66 -8.70
C GLN A 240 -22.50 6.48 -7.77
N VAL A 241 -23.55 5.87 -7.21
CA VAL A 241 -23.46 4.64 -6.41
C VAL A 241 -22.93 3.49 -7.26
N LEU A 242 -23.43 3.33 -8.49
CA LEU A 242 -22.94 2.31 -9.41
C LEU A 242 -21.45 2.52 -9.74
N LEU A 243 -21.04 3.77 -10.02
CA LEU A 243 -19.64 4.10 -10.27
C LEU A 243 -18.75 3.77 -9.07
N PHE A 244 -19.21 4.07 -7.86
CA PHE A 244 -18.49 3.73 -6.63
C PHE A 244 -18.36 2.21 -6.47
N TRP A 245 -19.43 1.47 -6.73
CA TRP A 245 -19.42 0.01 -6.69
C TRP A 245 -18.44 -0.60 -7.71
N GLU A 246 -18.39 -0.07 -8.94
CA GLU A 246 -17.48 -0.52 -10.00
C GLU A 246 -16.00 -0.21 -9.74
N GLN A 247 -15.70 0.84 -8.96
CA GLN A 247 -14.34 1.37 -8.79
C GLN A 247 -13.73 1.07 -7.42
N GLY A 248 -14.53 1.11 -6.36
CA GLY A 248 -14.08 0.98 -4.97
C GLY A 248 -14.71 -0.17 -4.20
N ASP A 249 -15.55 -1.00 -4.82
CA ASP A 249 -16.24 -2.14 -4.20
C ASP A 249 -16.10 -3.42 -5.04
N PHE A 250 -16.89 -4.46 -4.74
CA PHE A 250 -16.87 -5.76 -5.41
C PHE A 250 -17.09 -5.69 -6.93
N GLY A 251 -17.73 -4.63 -7.44
CA GLY A 251 -17.85 -4.39 -8.88
C GLY A 251 -16.50 -4.26 -9.57
N TYR A 252 -15.46 -3.81 -8.86
CA TYR A 252 -14.09 -3.79 -9.36
C TYR A 252 -13.62 -5.19 -9.80
N ILE A 253 -13.91 -6.22 -9.00
CA ILE A 253 -13.51 -7.61 -9.31
C ILE A 253 -14.26 -8.11 -10.54
N LYS A 254 -15.56 -7.81 -10.67
CA LYS A 254 -16.36 -8.14 -11.87
C LYS A 254 -15.76 -7.52 -13.12
N LYS A 255 -15.36 -6.25 -13.04
CA LYS A 255 -14.68 -5.52 -14.12
C LYS A 255 -13.30 -6.08 -14.45
N MET A 256 -12.53 -6.56 -13.46
CA MET A 256 -11.24 -7.21 -13.72
C MET A 256 -11.42 -8.58 -14.37
N LYS A 257 -12.42 -9.36 -13.95
CA LYS A 257 -12.77 -10.64 -14.57
C LYS A 257 -13.11 -10.51 -16.05
N SER A 258 -13.82 -9.44 -16.46
CA SER A 258 -14.14 -9.21 -17.88
C SER A 258 -12.95 -8.77 -18.73
N GLN A 259 -11.82 -8.42 -18.12
CA GLN A 259 -10.58 -8.04 -18.81
C GLN A 259 -9.57 -9.18 -18.95
N VAL A 260 -9.92 -10.39 -18.49
CA VAL A 260 -9.03 -11.56 -18.58
C VAL A 260 -8.90 -12.00 -20.04
N ILE A 261 -7.66 -12.16 -20.47
CA ILE A 261 -7.26 -12.66 -21.79
C ILE A 261 -6.43 -13.93 -21.63
N ASP A 262 -6.59 -14.87 -22.56
CA ASP A 262 -5.78 -16.07 -22.62
C ASP A 262 -4.50 -15.80 -23.42
N LEU A 263 -3.34 -15.86 -22.75
CA LEU A 263 -2.03 -15.68 -23.37
C LEU A 263 -1.38 -17.00 -23.76
N CYS A 264 -1.58 -18.06 -22.97
CA CYS A 264 -1.05 -19.41 -23.19
C CYS A 264 -2.20 -20.40 -23.03
N GLN A 265 -2.64 -21.00 -24.14
CA GLN A 265 -3.79 -21.90 -24.18
C GLN A 265 -3.34 -23.37 -24.18
N PRO A 266 -3.80 -24.19 -23.21
CA PRO A 266 -3.51 -25.61 -23.19
C PRO A 266 -4.27 -26.34 -24.31
N LYS A 267 -3.66 -27.37 -24.89
CA LYS A 267 -4.30 -28.25 -25.88
C LYS A 267 -4.64 -29.61 -25.27
N GLU A 268 -3.80 -30.08 -24.37
CA GLU A 268 -3.92 -31.38 -23.72
C GLU A 268 -4.00 -31.26 -22.19
N LEU A 269 -4.34 -32.36 -21.54
CA LEU A 269 -4.18 -32.49 -20.10
C LEU A 269 -2.69 -32.30 -19.75
N ASP A 270 -2.44 -31.63 -18.62
CA ASP A 270 -1.11 -31.27 -18.10
C ASP A 270 -0.31 -30.26 -18.92
N ASP A 271 -0.90 -29.69 -19.98
CA ASP A 271 -0.33 -28.51 -20.61
C ASP A 271 -0.28 -27.33 -19.63
N SER A 272 0.58 -26.37 -19.94
CA SER A 272 0.64 -25.11 -19.22
C SER A 272 -0.49 -24.18 -19.66
N SER A 273 -0.88 -23.27 -18.78
CA SER A 273 -1.78 -22.16 -19.11
C SER A 273 -1.27 -20.86 -18.52
N LEU A 274 -1.63 -19.74 -19.16
CA LEU A 274 -1.43 -18.38 -18.64
C LEU A 274 -2.61 -17.53 -19.08
N THR A 275 -3.39 -17.07 -18.11
CA THR A 275 -4.44 -16.08 -18.30
C THR A 275 -4.10 -14.86 -17.47
N CYS A 276 -4.32 -13.67 -18.03
CA CYS A 276 -3.99 -12.42 -17.36
C CYS A 276 -5.06 -11.37 -17.63
N THR A 277 -5.23 -10.41 -16.75
CA THR A 277 -5.95 -9.18 -17.11
C THR A 277 -5.13 -8.40 -18.15
N THR A 278 -5.76 -7.46 -18.85
CA THR A 278 -5.02 -6.49 -19.68
C THR A 278 -3.90 -5.82 -18.85
N ASN A 279 -2.77 -5.56 -19.50
CA ASN A 279 -1.55 -5.05 -18.87
C ASN A 279 -0.91 -5.93 -17.78
N LEU A 280 -1.31 -7.19 -17.64
CA LEU A 280 -0.74 -8.15 -16.67
C LEU A 280 -0.80 -7.64 -15.23
N TRP A 281 -1.91 -7.00 -14.86
CA TRP A 281 -2.14 -6.57 -13.47
C TRP A 281 -2.38 -7.73 -12.52
N TYR A 282 -3.05 -8.77 -13.01
CA TYR A 282 -3.23 -10.06 -12.36
C TYR A 282 -3.03 -11.15 -13.39
N CYS A 283 -2.42 -12.26 -12.99
CA CYS A 283 -2.28 -13.44 -13.83
C CYS A 283 -2.55 -14.73 -13.04
N ARG A 284 -3.03 -15.76 -13.72
CA ARG A 284 -3.06 -17.13 -13.23
C ARG A 284 -2.40 -18.05 -14.25
N ALA A 285 -1.54 -18.92 -13.77
CA ALA A 285 -0.83 -19.89 -14.58
C ALA A 285 -0.93 -21.29 -13.98
N THR A 286 -0.90 -22.29 -14.85
CA THR A 286 -0.76 -23.69 -14.44
C THR A 286 0.45 -24.30 -15.12
N ASN A 287 1.14 -25.20 -14.41
CA ASN A 287 2.35 -25.88 -14.87
C ASN A 287 3.38 -24.90 -15.48
N ILE A 288 3.61 -23.76 -14.81
CA ILE A 288 4.55 -22.72 -15.26
C ILE A 288 5.97 -23.07 -14.84
N TYR A 289 6.92 -22.87 -15.75
CA TYR A 289 8.34 -23.11 -15.59
C TYR A 289 9.10 -21.80 -15.34
N PHE A 290 10.10 -21.85 -14.46
CA PHE A 290 11.08 -20.79 -14.21
C PHE A 290 12.50 -21.38 -14.16
N ASP A 291 13.45 -20.67 -14.78
CA ASP A 291 14.89 -20.88 -14.63
C ASP A 291 15.49 -19.71 -13.84
N PHE A 292 15.86 -19.97 -12.59
CA PHE A 292 16.48 -18.99 -11.71
C PHE A 292 18.01 -19.13 -11.62
N LYS A 293 18.66 -19.88 -12.52
CA LYS A 293 20.13 -20.08 -12.48
C LYS A 293 20.90 -18.77 -12.54
N ASN A 294 20.39 -17.82 -13.32
CA ASN A 294 21.01 -16.50 -13.51
C ASN A 294 20.52 -15.45 -12.51
N PHE A 295 19.59 -15.81 -11.62
CA PHE A 295 19.14 -14.91 -10.56
C PHE A 295 20.12 -14.92 -9.40
N ASN A 296 20.90 -13.84 -9.30
CA ASN A 296 21.78 -13.59 -8.16
C ASN A 296 21.25 -12.40 -7.32
N PRO A 297 20.66 -12.65 -6.14
CA PRO A 297 20.14 -11.60 -5.26
C PRO A 297 21.24 -10.85 -4.50
N ASP A 298 22.43 -11.46 -4.30
CA ASP A 298 23.51 -10.88 -3.48
C ASP A 298 24.23 -9.72 -4.18
N THR A 299 24.01 -9.56 -5.49
CA THR A 299 24.65 -8.51 -6.28
C THR A 299 23.86 -7.19 -6.28
N THR A 300 22.71 -7.12 -5.60
CA THR A 300 21.86 -5.93 -5.65
C THR A 300 21.04 -5.70 -4.37
N SER A 301 20.76 -4.43 -4.10
CA SER A 301 19.77 -4.00 -3.12
C SER A 301 18.42 -3.60 -3.75
N ASP A 302 18.32 -3.60 -5.08
CA ASP A 302 17.07 -3.32 -5.79
C ASP A 302 16.09 -4.48 -5.60
N ARG A 303 14.93 -4.19 -5.03
CA ARG A 303 13.88 -5.19 -4.74
C ARG A 303 13.04 -5.53 -5.96
N PHE A 304 12.96 -4.64 -6.96
CA PHE A 304 11.99 -4.75 -8.05
C PHE A 304 12.63 -4.73 -9.44
N ARG A 305 13.77 -5.40 -9.57
CA ARG A 305 14.41 -5.60 -10.87
C ARG A 305 13.44 -6.26 -11.85
N GLY A 306 13.26 -5.62 -13.00
CA GLY A 306 12.43 -6.11 -14.09
C GLY A 306 13.18 -6.98 -15.11
N ASP A 307 14.48 -7.16 -14.94
CA ASP A 307 15.40 -7.84 -15.86
C ASP A 307 15.94 -9.18 -15.30
N VAL A 308 15.25 -9.74 -14.29
CA VAL A 308 15.68 -10.97 -13.61
C VAL A 308 15.61 -12.19 -14.51
N LEU A 309 14.58 -12.29 -15.36
CA LEU A 309 14.34 -13.42 -16.23
C LEU A 309 14.53 -13.00 -17.69
N LYS A 310 15.20 -13.84 -18.47
CA LYS A 310 15.52 -13.64 -19.89
C LYS A 310 14.72 -14.58 -20.77
N GLU A 311 14.89 -14.45 -22.08
CA GLU A 311 14.25 -15.34 -23.06
C GLU A 311 14.60 -16.81 -22.81
N GLY A 312 13.57 -17.64 -22.65
CA GLY A 312 13.71 -19.06 -22.32
C GLY A 312 13.72 -19.39 -20.83
N GLU A 313 13.79 -18.40 -19.94
CA GLU A 313 13.87 -18.61 -18.49
C GLU A 313 12.49 -18.60 -17.80
N VAL A 314 11.42 -18.30 -18.53
CA VAL A 314 10.04 -18.43 -18.03
C VAL A 314 9.14 -18.89 -19.16
N GLY A 315 8.26 -19.85 -18.91
CA GLY A 315 7.42 -20.39 -19.98
C GLY A 315 6.55 -21.58 -19.59
N GLY A 316 5.98 -22.22 -20.60
CA GLY A 316 5.15 -23.41 -20.44
C GLY A 316 4.81 -24.08 -21.77
N HIS A 317 4.37 -25.33 -21.72
CA HIS A 317 3.95 -26.09 -22.91
C HIS A 317 2.52 -25.74 -23.28
N CYS A 318 2.34 -24.89 -24.29
CA CYS A 318 1.03 -24.40 -24.72
C CYS A 318 1.08 -23.64 -26.05
N GLN A 319 -0.09 -23.29 -26.59
CA GLN A 319 -0.19 -22.31 -27.66
C GLN A 319 -0.08 -20.88 -27.11
N PHE A 320 1.13 -20.32 -27.15
CA PHE A 320 1.41 -18.98 -26.66
C PHE A 320 1.15 -17.89 -27.72
N LYS A 321 0.38 -16.87 -27.36
CA LYS A 321 0.00 -15.74 -28.23
C LYS A 321 1.00 -14.58 -28.06
N LYS A 322 2.21 -14.74 -28.62
CA LYS A 322 3.35 -13.81 -28.46
C LYS A 322 3.02 -12.35 -28.79
N ASP A 323 2.33 -12.07 -29.90
CA ASP A 323 2.00 -10.69 -30.30
C ASP A 323 0.98 -10.04 -29.37
N LEU A 324 -0.02 -10.81 -28.92
CA LEU A 324 -1.00 -10.33 -27.94
C LEU A 324 -0.34 -9.98 -26.62
N HIS A 325 0.58 -10.84 -26.15
CA HIS A 325 1.37 -10.62 -24.94
C HIS A 325 2.21 -9.34 -25.05
N LYS A 326 2.98 -9.19 -26.14
CA LYS A 326 3.86 -8.03 -26.36
C LYS A 326 3.11 -6.68 -26.29
N ASN A 327 1.83 -6.67 -26.68
CA ASN A 327 0.97 -5.48 -26.65
C ASN A 327 0.43 -5.09 -25.26
N GLN A 328 0.78 -5.85 -24.20
CA GLN A 328 0.34 -5.59 -22.82
C GLN A 328 1.35 -4.77 -21.99
N ASN A 329 2.39 -4.20 -22.60
CA ASN A 329 3.48 -3.53 -21.89
C ASN A 329 3.20 -2.09 -21.41
N LYS A 330 2.01 -1.53 -21.68
CA LYS A 330 1.72 -0.11 -21.44
C LYS A 330 1.93 0.34 -20.00
N ASN A 331 1.69 -0.56 -19.04
CA ASN A 331 1.84 -0.29 -17.61
C ASN A 331 3.03 -1.05 -17.02
N LYS A 332 4.06 -1.37 -17.82
CA LYS A 332 5.30 -2.00 -17.34
C LYS A 332 5.95 -1.09 -16.30
N SER A 333 5.84 -1.49 -15.04
CA SER A 333 6.43 -0.77 -13.91
C SER A 333 6.46 -1.70 -12.69
N PRO A 334 7.53 -1.64 -11.87
CA PRO A 334 7.74 -2.47 -10.69
C PRO A 334 6.48 -2.87 -9.92
N LEU A 335 5.72 -1.90 -9.42
CA LEU A 335 4.57 -2.14 -8.54
C LEU A 335 3.22 -1.93 -9.25
N GLN A 336 3.20 -1.83 -10.58
CA GLN A 336 1.97 -1.62 -11.33
C GLN A 336 1.54 -2.83 -12.16
N SER A 337 2.47 -3.69 -12.60
CA SER A 337 2.15 -4.89 -13.39
C SER A 337 3.20 -5.99 -13.21
N TRP A 338 2.84 -7.20 -13.64
CA TRP A 338 3.72 -8.36 -13.76
C TRP A 338 4.36 -8.47 -15.15
N PHE A 339 4.23 -7.44 -15.99
CA PHE A 339 4.69 -7.52 -17.36
C PHE A 339 6.19 -7.74 -17.46
N ALA A 340 7.00 -7.10 -16.61
CA ALA A 340 8.46 -7.26 -16.67
C ALA A 340 8.89 -8.70 -16.35
N GLU A 341 8.30 -9.31 -15.33
CA GLU A 341 8.63 -10.66 -14.88
C GLU A 341 8.18 -11.74 -15.86
N LEU A 342 7.15 -11.45 -16.66
CA LEU A 342 6.61 -12.35 -17.68
C LEU A 342 6.96 -11.92 -19.10
N GLU A 343 7.76 -10.86 -19.29
CA GLU A 343 8.05 -10.23 -20.58
C GLU A 343 8.58 -11.26 -21.59
N HIS A 344 9.40 -12.17 -21.09
CA HIS A 344 10.12 -13.18 -21.82
C HIS A 344 9.46 -14.56 -21.80
N TYR A 345 8.15 -14.64 -21.50
CA TYR A 345 7.41 -15.91 -21.52
C TYR A 345 7.53 -16.62 -22.88
N THR A 346 7.91 -17.89 -22.88
CA THR A 346 8.06 -18.72 -24.09
C THR A 346 7.20 -19.98 -24.05
N SER A 347 6.84 -20.46 -25.25
CA SER A 347 6.25 -21.79 -25.42
C SER A 347 7.36 -22.84 -25.40
N LEU A 348 7.22 -23.84 -24.55
CA LEU A 348 8.16 -24.96 -24.42
C LEU A 348 7.75 -26.10 -25.35
N SER A 349 8.72 -26.87 -25.84
CA SER A 349 8.50 -28.04 -26.71
C SER A 349 8.03 -29.28 -25.96
N VAL A 350 8.18 -29.31 -24.63
CA VAL A 350 7.78 -30.43 -23.77
C VAL A 350 7.03 -29.91 -22.55
N LYS A 351 6.11 -30.73 -22.00
CA LYS A 351 5.43 -30.45 -20.73
C LYS A 351 6.47 -30.37 -19.62
N PRO A 352 6.63 -29.24 -18.92
CA PRO A 352 7.82 -29.02 -18.09
C PRO A 352 7.91 -29.95 -16.87
N ILE A 353 6.78 -30.35 -16.29
CA ILE A 353 6.75 -31.28 -15.15
C ILE A 353 6.94 -32.72 -15.64
N GLN A 354 6.13 -33.18 -16.59
CA GLN A 354 6.15 -34.57 -17.08
C GLN A 354 7.43 -34.89 -17.86
N GLY A 355 7.98 -33.90 -18.56
CA GLY A 355 9.26 -34.01 -19.27
C GLY A 355 10.48 -33.91 -18.35
N GLY A 356 10.30 -33.72 -17.03
CA GLY A 356 11.40 -33.65 -16.07
C GLY A 356 12.32 -32.45 -16.24
N LEU A 357 11.80 -31.31 -16.74
CA LEU A 357 12.60 -30.09 -16.90
C LEU A 357 12.92 -29.38 -15.57
N CYS A 358 12.12 -29.63 -14.53
CA CYS A 358 12.22 -28.93 -13.26
C CYS A 358 12.90 -29.78 -12.19
N ASP A 359 13.88 -29.17 -11.51
CA ASP A 359 14.53 -29.74 -10.34
C ASP A 359 13.56 -29.76 -9.14
N VAL A 360 12.69 -28.75 -9.05
CA VAL A 360 11.69 -28.58 -7.99
C VAL A 360 10.30 -28.41 -8.60
N VAL A 361 9.34 -29.20 -8.12
CA VAL A 361 7.92 -29.06 -8.48
C VAL A 361 7.12 -28.66 -7.26
N VAL A 362 6.61 -27.42 -7.28
CA VAL A 362 5.76 -26.87 -6.23
C VAL A 362 4.30 -27.24 -6.51
N ASN A 363 3.79 -28.19 -5.74
CA ASN A 363 2.41 -28.68 -5.86
C ASN A 363 1.38 -27.78 -5.16
N ARG A 364 1.78 -27.07 -4.10
CA ARG A 364 0.86 -26.19 -3.35
C ARG A 364 0.57 -24.93 -4.17
N PRO A 365 -0.70 -24.46 -4.25
CA PRO A 365 -1.01 -23.20 -4.90
C PRO A 365 -0.17 -22.07 -4.32
N THR A 366 0.44 -21.28 -5.21
CA THR A 366 1.40 -20.23 -4.83
C THR A 366 0.92 -18.89 -5.35
N ILE A 367 0.77 -17.91 -4.45
CA ILE A 367 0.51 -16.51 -4.80
C ILE A 367 1.82 -15.73 -4.78
N PHE A 368 2.22 -15.21 -5.91
CA PHE A 368 3.32 -14.26 -6.07
C PHE A 368 2.84 -12.85 -5.74
N MET A 369 3.60 -12.13 -4.92
CA MET A 369 3.28 -10.77 -4.48
C MET A 369 4.48 -9.84 -4.55
N LYS A 370 4.24 -8.60 -5.01
CA LYS A 370 5.16 -7.47 -4.83
C LYS A 370 4.62 -6.57 -3.72
N LEU A 371 5.45 -6.21 -2.76
CA LEU A 371 5.02 -5.47 -1.57
C LEU A 371 5.47 -4.01 -1.62
N ASP A 372 4.65 -3.08 -1.12
CA ASP A 372 4.98 -1.65 -1.11
C ASP A 372 6.01 -1.30 -0.02
N ALA A 373 5.63 -1.35 1.27
CA ALA A 373 6.54 -1.05 2.38
C ALA A 373 6.08 -1.59 3.75
N GLY A 374 6.69 -2.68 4.22
CA GLY A 374 6.36 -3.38 5.49
C GLY A 374 6.64 -2.62 6.78
N ILE A 375 7.27 -1.44 6.72
CA ILE A 375 7.57 -0.60 7.90
C ILE A 375 6.53 0.50 8.15
N ASN A 376 5.57 0.68 7.25
CA ASN A 376 4.56 1.73 7.35
C ASN A 376 3.16 1.14 7.15
N LEU A 377 2.30 1.28 8.17
CA LEU A 377 0.99 0.63 8.21
C LEU A 377 0.13 0.98 6.98
N TYR A 378 0.04 2.26 6.61
CA TYR A 378 -0.77 2.71 5.48
C TYR A 378 -0.24 2.13 4.15
N HIS A 379 1.09 2.11 3.98
CA HIS A 379 1.70 1.54 2.79
C HIS A 379 1.57 0.02 2.72
N HIS A 380 1.77 -0.71 3.82
CA HIS A 380 1.71 -2.17 3.80
C HIS A 380 0.28 -2.71 3.70
N PHE A 381 -0.72 -2.01 4.24
CA PHE A 381 -2.10 -2.49 4.19
C PHE A 381 -2.72 -2.45 2.79
N CYS A 382 -2.13 -1.71 1.85
CA CYS A 382 -2.51 -1.85 0.45
C CYS A 382 -2.17 -3.25 -0.09
N ASP A 383 -1.09 -3.89 0.38
CA ASP A 383 -0.68 -5.23 -0.03
C ASP A 383 -1.72 -6.27 0.42
N PHE A 384 -2.17 -6.19 1.68
CA PHE A 384 -3.19 -7.11 2.23
C PHE A 384 -4.57 -6.91 1.59
N VAL A 385 -4.97 -5.67 1.33
CA VAL A 385 -6.23 -5.40 0.61
C VAL A 385 -6.17 -5.98 -0.81
N ASN A 386 -5.07 -5.77 -1.53
CA ASN A 386 -4.90 -6.34 -2.86
C ASN A 386 -4.79 -7.87 -2.86
N LEU A 387 -4.22 -8.48 -1.81
CA LEU A 387 -4.25 -9.94 -1.62
C LEU A 387 -5.67 -10.47 -1.40
N TYR A 388 -6.47 -9.80 -0.57
CA TYR A 388 -7.87 -10.17 -0.37
C TYR A 388 -8.69 -10.09 -1.66
N VAL A 389 -8.49 -9.03 -2.45
CA VAL A 389 -9.08 -8.90 -3.79
C VAL A 389 -8.59 -10.01 -4.73
N THR A 390 -7.31 -10.37 -4.63
CA THR A 390 -6.71 -11.48 -5.39
C THR A 390 -7.37 -12.82 -5.04
N GLN A 391 -7.74 -13.07 -3.78
CA GLN A 391 -8.49 -14.27 -3.37
C GLN A 391 -9.89 -14.32 -4.00
N HIS A 392 -10.61 -13.20 -4.04
CA HIS A 392 -11.89 -13.08 -4.75
C HIS A 392 -11.78 -13.28 -6.27
N MET A 393 -10.70 -12.76 -6.86
CA MET A 393 -10.39 -12.94 -8.28
C MET A 393 -10.08 -14.40 -8.60
N ASN A 394 -9.25 -15.04 -7.78
CA ASN A 394 -8.85 -16.45 -7.92
C ASN A 394 -10.00 -17.42 -7.57
N GLY A 395 -10.94 -17.01 -6.72
CA GLY A 395 -12.06 -17.84 -6.28
C GLY A 395 -11.70 -18.82 -5.16
N SER A 396 -10.68 -18.53 -4.35
CA SER A 396 -10.25 -19.38 -3.24
C SER A 396 -9.78 -18.57 -2.04
N PHE A 397 -10.22 -18.98 -0.86
CA PHE A 397 -9.88 -18.43 0.46
C PHE A 397 -9.14 -19.44 1.36
N SER A 398 -8.65 -20.53 0.77
CA SER A 398 -7.85 -21.53 1.49
C SER A 398 -6.62 -20.87 2.12
N SER A 399 -6.34 -21.21 3.38
CA SER A 399 -5.08 -20.85 4.04
C SER A 399 -3.93 -21.82 3.69
N ASP A 400 -4.21 -22.92 3.00
CA ASP A 400 -3.20 -23.88 2.55
C ASP A 400 -2.58 -23.47 1.22
N ILE A 401 -1.96 -22.29 1.22
CA ILE A 401 -1.32 -21.69 0.05
C ILE A 401 0.09 -21.21 0.42
N ASN A 402 1.01 -21.27 -0.53
CA ASN A 402 2.26 -20.53 -0.42
C ASN A 402 1.99 -19.07 -0.79
N ILE A 403 2.62 -18.14 -0.08
CA ILE A 403 2.77 -16.75 -0.52
C ILE A 403 4.25 -16.54 -0.75
N LEU A 404 4.60 -16.14 -1.98
CA LEU A 404 5.97 -15.88 -2.40
C LEU A 404 6.14 -14.39 -2.66
N MET A 405 7.01 -13.77 -1.86
CA MET A 405 7.43 -12.39 -2.04
C MET A 405 8.40 -12.29 -3.20
N TRP A 406 7.99 -11.61 -4.27
CA TRP A 406 8.82 -11.27 -5.41
C TRP A 406 9.76 -10.12 -5.04
N ASP A 407 10.79 -10.46 -4.28
CA ASP A 407 11.85 -9.57 -3.83
C ASP A 407 13.17 -10.03 -4.43
N THR A 408 13.73 -9.20 -5.30
CA THR A 408 14.92 -9.52 -6.09
C THR A 408 16.23 -9.10 -5.39
N SER A 409 16.12 -8.55 -4.18
CA SER A 409 17.24 -8.13 -3.34
C SER A 409 17.65 -9.19 -2.32
N SER A 410 18.91 -9.14 -1.89
CA SER A 410 19.41 -9.88 -0.72
C SER A 410 19.03 -9.22 0.62
N LEU A 411 18.58 -7.96 0.61
CA LEU A 411 18.31 -7.20 1.82
C LEU A 411 17.16 -7.83 2.62
N PRO A 412 17.23 -7.85 3.96
CA PRO A 412 16.12 -8.31 4.78
C PRO A 412 14.88 -7.45 4.54
N TYR A 413 13.71 -8.06 4.50
CA TYR A 413 12.44 -7.34 4.45
C TYR A 413 11.89 -7.19 5.87
N ARG A 414 11.87 -5.96 6.38
CA ARG A 414 11.32 -5.68 7.70
C ARG A 414 9.81 -5.49 7.58
N ASP A 415 9.07 -6.41 8.18
CA ASP A 415 7.62 -6.38 8.25
C ASP A 415 7.17 -6.21 9.70
N LEU A 416 6.68 -5.01 10.03
CA LEU A 416 6.16 -4.69 11.37
C LEU A 416 4.74 -5.22 11.60
N PHE A 417 4.09 -5.77 10.58
CA PHE A 417 2.69 -6.20 10.60
C PHE A 417 2.53 -7.66 10.16
N SER A 418 3.61 -8.45 10.29
CA SER A 418 3.70 -9.83 9.82
C SER A 418 2.65 -10.78 10.41
N ASP A 419 2.09 -10.46 11.59
CA ASP A 419 0.96 -11.21 12.15
C ASP A 419 -0.25 -11.24 11.20
N THR A 420 -0.43 -10.24 10.35
CA THR A 420 -1.53 -10.14 9.38
C THR A 420 -1.51 -11.28 8.36
N TRP A 421 -0.34 -11.85 8.03
CA TRP A 421 -0.23 -12.98 7.11
C TRP A 421 -1.02 -14.21 7.58
N LYS A 422 -1.20 -14.39 8.89
CA LYS A 422 -1.99 -15.48 9.49
C LYS A 422 -3.46 -15.44 9.05
N ALA A 423 -3.96 -14.29 8.61
CA ALA A 423 -5.29 -14.20 8.02
C ALA A 423 -5.38 -14.93 6.67
N PHE A 424 -4.29 -14.96 5.90
CA PHE A 424 -4.28 -15.40 4.50
C PHE A 424 -3.63 -16.76 4.29
N THR A 425 -2.63 -17.14 5.08
CA THR A 425 -1.93 -18.42 4.97
C THR A 425 -1.55 -18.99 6.34
N LYS A 426 -1.50 -20.32 6.44
CA LYS A 426 -0.94 -21.05 7.59
C LYS A 426 0.56 -21.32 7.47
N HIS A 427 1.15 -20.96 6.33
CA HIS A 427 2.57 -21.19 6.01
C HIS A 427 3.38 -19.92 6.17
N HIS A 428 4.69 -20.05 6.31
CA HIS A 428 5.59 -18.89 6.31
C HIS A 428 5.65 -18.24 4.92
N ILE A 429 6.00 -16.96 4.88
CA ILE A 429 6.16 -16.21 3.64
C ILE A 429 7.49 -16.59 3.01
N LEU A 430 7.44 -17.08 1.77
CA LEU A 430 8.60 -17.47 0.98
C LEU A 430 9.23 -16.24 0.34
N ARG A 431 10.55 -16.23 0.21
CA ARG A 431 11.27 -15.22 -0.58
C ARG A 431 11.75 -15.81 -1.90
N LEU A 432 11.78 -14.98 -2.96
CA LEU A 432 12.30 -15.42 -4.26
C LEU A 432 13.74 -15.93 -4.18
N SER A 433 14.57 -15.35 -3.30
CA SER A 433 15.95 -15.77 -3.05
C SER A 433 16.08 -17.22 -2.58
N GLU A 434 15.02 -17.85 -2.08
CA GLU A 434 15.04 -19.28 -1.74
C GLU A 434 15.17 -20.19 -2.95
N TYR A 435 14.96 -19.66 -4.16
CA TYR A 435 15.18 -20.35 -5.43
C TYR A 435 16.42 -19.85 -6.19
N ALA A 436 17.17 -18.90 -5.62
CA ALA A 436 18.41 -18.39 -6.20
C ALA A 436 19.61 -19.32 -5.89
N GLY A 437 20.45 -19.60 -6.89
CA GLY A 437 21.78 -20.18 -6.69
C GLY A 437 21.86 -21.57 -6.03
N LYS A 438 20.73 -22.27 -5.82
CA LYS A 438 20.71 -23.63 -5.28
C LYS A 438 21.05 -24.66 -6.36
N GLN A 439 21.41 -25.88 -5.92
CA GLN A 439 21.53 -27.07 -6.78
C GLN A 439 20.28 -27.34 -7.62
N ALA A 440 19.12 -26.81 -7.19
CA ALA A 440 17.85 -26.86 -7.88
C ALA A 440 17.32 -25.43 -8.12
N SER A 441 17.44 -24.96 -9.35
CA SER A 441 17.07 -23.59 -9.78
C SER A 441 16.09 -23.59 -10.96
N LEU A 442 15.77 -24.77 -11.49
CA LEU A 442 14.67 -24.99 -12.41
C LEU A 442 13.41 -25.35 -11.61
N VAL A 443 12.42 -24.47 -11.61
CA VAL A 443 11.26 -24.56 -10.72
C VAL A 443 9.97 -24.57 -11.53
N CYS A 444 9.13 -25.56 -11.26
CA CYS A 444 7.79 -25.65 -11.82
C CYS A 444 6.74 -25.38 -10.73
N PHE A 445 5.78 -24.49 -11.01
CA PHE A 445 4.62 -24.30 -10.15
C PHE A 445 3.38 -24.89 -10.83
N LYS A 446 2.67 -25.80 -10.14
CA LYS A 446 1.44 -26.40 -10.68
C LYS A 446 0.27 -25.42 -10.76
N ASP A 447 0.10 -24.57 -9.74
CA ASP A 447 -0.89 -23.47 -9.72
C ASP A 447 -0.22 -22.22 -9.16
N ALA A 448 -0.14 -21.20 -10.00
CA ALA A 448 0.53 -19.95 -9.73
C ALA A 448 -0.42 -18.78 -9.97
N VAL A 449 -0.51 -17.87 -9.01
CA VAL A 449 -1.29 -16.64 -9.12
C VAL A 449 -0.36 -15.47 -8.91
N PHE A 450 -0.38 -14.50 -9.81
CA PHE A 450 0.32 -13.23 -9.68
C PHE A 450 -0.69 -12.20 -9.21
N SER A 451 -0.52 -11.70 -7.98
CA SER A 451 -1.52 -10.89 -7.29
C SER A 451 -1.76 -9.54 -7.96
N PHE A 452 -2.87 -8.88 -7.63
CA PHE A 452 -2.94 -7.43 -7.90
C PHE A 452 -1.80 -6.70 -7.16
N ASN A 453 -1.26 -5.67 -7.79
CA ASN A 453 -0.08 -4.95 -7.31
C ASN A 453 -0.46 -3.63 -6.58
N PRO A 454 0.34 -3.20 -5.60
CA PRO A 454 -0.03 -2.11 -4.69
C PRO A 454 -0.11 -0.72 -5.34
N ARG A 455 0.55 -0.49 -6.49
CA ARG A 455 0.59 0.82 -7.16
C ARG A 455 -0.10 0.82 -8.52
N MET A 456 -0.94 -0.17 -8.80
CA MET A 456 -1.69 -0.26 -10.05
C MET A 456 -2.39 1.05 -10.42
N ILE A 457 -2.37 1.38 -11.71
CA ILE A 457 -3.12 2.52 -12.24
C ILE A 457 -4.61 2.21 -12.09
N ARG A 458 -5.34 3.09 -11.40
CA ARG A 458 -6.76 2.85 -11.04
C ARG A 458 -6.93 1.51 -10.28
N GLY A 459 -5.95 1.18 -9.44
CA GLY A 459 -5.99 0.05 -8.52
C GLY A 459 -6.91 0.30 -7.33
N LEU A 460 -6.94 -0.66 -6.41
CA LEU A 460 -7.59 -0.51 -5.11
C LEU A 460 -6.59 -0.06 -4.05
N TYR A 461 -7.09 0.64 -3.03
CA TYR A 461 -6.33 1.33 -1.99
C TYR A 461 -5.52 2.53 -2.48
N TYR A 462 -4.51 2.31 -3.32
CA TYR A 462 -3.73 3.38 -3.96
C TYR A 462 -4.20 3.63 -5.39
N ASN A 463 -4.10 4.89 -5.83
CA ASN A 463 -4.52 5.36 -7.17
C ASN A 463 -5.98 5.05 -7.53
N MET A 464 -6.80 4.68 -6.55
CA MET A 464 -8.22 4.42 -6.73
C MET A 464 -8.93 5.74 -7.06
N PRO A 465 -9.69 5.83 -8.17
CA PRO A 465 -10.51 6.99 -8.45
C PRO A 465 -11.74 6.98 -7.52
N LEU A 466 -11.57 7.40 -6.27
CA LEU A 466 -12.68 7.35 -5.32
C LEU A 466 -13.78 8.33 -5.72
N VAL A 467 -15.01 7.82 -5.85
CA VAL A 467 -16.16 8.64 -6.20
C VAL A 467 -16.47 9.61 -5.04
N PRO A 468 -16.57 10.93 -5.28
CA PRO A 468 -16.89 11.91 -4.23
C PRO A 468 -18.18 11.58 -3.49
N SER A 469 -18.30 12.03 -2.23
CA SER A 469 -19.48 11.87 -1.34
C SER A 469 -20.01 10.45 -1.06
N CYS A 470 -19.47 9.43 -1.73
CA CYS A 470 -19.79 8.02 -1.50
C CYS A 470 -19.03 7.45 -0.30
N VAL A 471 -19.68 6.55 0.43
CA VAL A 471 -19.15 5.91 1.64
C VAL A 471 -19.62 4.45 1.72
N GLY A 472 -18.85 3.63 2.43
CA GLY A 472 -19.23 2.27 2.80
C GLY A 472 -19.02 1.25 1.69
N SER A 473 -17.76 1.04 1.29
CA SER A 473 -17.41 -0.06 0.39
C SER A 473 -17.62 -1.40 1.09
N GLY A 474 -18.48 -2.24 0.53
CA GLY A 474 -18.71 -3.62 0.97
C GLY A 474 -17.43 -4.43 0.97
N LEU A 475 -16.57 -4.24 -0.02
CA LEU A 475 -15.25 -4.88 -0.13
C LEU A 475 -14.33 -4.53 1.04
N PHE A 476 -14.19 -3.25 1.39
CA PHE A 476 -13.32 -2.81 2.49
C PHE A 476 -13.86 -3.22 3.85
N LYS A 477 -15.20 -3.21 4.03
CA LYS A 477 -15.85 -3.75 5.22
C LYS A 477 -15.59 -5.26 5.34
N ALA A 478 -15.79 -6.02 4.28
CA ALA A 478 -15.55 -7.46 4.27
C ALA A 478 -14.07 -7.80 4.48
N PHE A 479 -13.14 -7.02 3.93
CA PHE A 479 -11.70 -7.16 4.22
C PHE A 479 -11.39 -6.98 5.71
N SER A 480 -11.97 -5.96 6.34
CA SER A 480 -11.82 -5.69 7.77
C SER A 480 -12.33 -6.86 8.61
N GLU A 481 -13.56 -7.29 8.36
CA GLU A 481 -14.20 -8.42 9.06
C GLU A 481 -13.43 -9.73 8.86
N HIS A 482 -13.02 -10.02 7.62
CA HIS A 482 -12.22 -11.19 7.29
C HIS A 482 -10.91 -11.20 8.09
N THR A 483 -10.18 -10.08 8.10
CA THR A 483 -8.89 -9.97 8.78
C THR A 483 -9.06 -10.14 10.29
N LEU A 484 -10.00 -9.42 10.91
CA LEU A 484 -10.25 -9.49 12.35
C LEU A 484 -10.70 -10.88 12.78
N HIS A 485 -11.63 -11.50 12.06
CA HIS A 485 -12.12 -12.84 12.33
C HIS A 485 -10.99 -13.88 12.24
N ARG A 486 -10.18 -13.85 11.17
CA ARG A 486 -9.10 -14.83 10.97
C ARG A 486 -7.93 -14.65 11.93
N LEU A 487 -7.75 -13.45 12.48
CA LEU A 487 -6.77 -13.17 13.53
C LEU A 487 -7.32 -13.38 14.95
N GLY A 488 -8.60 -13.74 15.11
CA GLY A 488 -9.23 -13.96 16.40
C GLY A 488 -9.41 -12.67 17.23
N ILE A 489 -9.55 -11.52 16.57
CA ILE A 489 -9.80 -10.24 17.25
C ILE A 489 -11.31 -10.08 17.47
N THR A 490 -11.71 -9.95 18.72
CA THR A 490 -13.13 -9.85 19.13
C THR A 490 -13.47 -8.47 19.69
N GLN A 491 -14.74 -8.11 19.62
CA GLN A 491 -15.28 -6.96 20.33
C GLN A 491 -15.65 -7.35 21.75
N ASP A 492 -15.25 -6.52 22.72
CA ASP A 492 -15.63 -6.63 24.12
C ASP A 492 -17.00 -6.01 24.32
N ASN A 493 -17.80 -6.60 25.22
CA ASN A 493 -19.14 -6.13 25.58
C ASN A 493 -19.15 -4.63 25.85
N HIS A 494 -20.07 -3.93 25.21
CA HIS A 494 -20.17 -2.49 25.26
C HIS A 494 -21.24 -2.04 26.26
N ARG A 495 -21.00 -0.96 27.01
CA ARG A 495 -21.98 -0.33 27.90
C ARG A 495 -22.52 0.93 27.25
N GLU A 496 -23.81 0.98 26.97
CA GLU A 496 -24.42 2.06 26.16
C GLU A 496 -24.15 3.48 26.67
N ASP A 497 -23.96 3.62 27.99
CA ASP A 497 -23.68 4.87 28.69
C ASP A 497 -22.21 5.28 28.68
N GLU A 498 -21.30 4.45 28.17
CA GLU A 498 -19.86 4.69 28.17
C GLU A 498 -19.29 4.85 26.73
N PHE A 499 -18.21 5.64 26.61
CA PHE A 499 -17.50 5.85 25.35
C PHE A 499 -16.02 5.54 25.53
N ARG A 500 -15.53 4.50 24.86
CA ARG A 500 -14.12 4.12 24.81
C ARG A 500 -13.39 5.04 23.84
N ILE A 501 -12.58 5.94 24.38
CA ILE A 501 -11.81 6.91 23.60
C ILE A 501 -10.36 6.48 23.60
N THR A 502 -9.81 6.22 22.41
CA THR A 502 -8.39 5.95 22.24
C THR A 502 -7.72 7.14 21.59
N LEU A 503 -6.77 7.75 22.29
CA LEU A 503 -5.88 8.78 21.74
C LEU A 503 -4.57 8.15 21.30
N LEU A 504 -4.31 8.17 20.00
CA LEU A 504 -3.04 7.77 19.40
C LEU A 504 -2.03 8.91 19.53
N ASP A 505 -1.14 8.76 20.51
CA ASP A 505 0.05 9.59 20.67
C ASP A 505 1.17 9.14 19.71
N ARG A 506 2.23 9.95 19.60
CA ARG A 506 3.30 9.73 18.64
C ARG A 506 4.67 10.00 19.26
N SER A 507 5.48 8.95 19.36
CA SER A 507 6.92 9.07 19.64
C SER A 507 7.75 9.35 18.37
N THR A 508 7.36 10.38 17.59
CA THR A 508 8.07 10.80 16.36
C THR A 508 8.60 12.23 16.48
N LYS A 509 9.57 12.61 15.64
CA LYS A 509 10.15 13.98 15.65
C LYS A 509 9.11 15.08 15.37
N TYR A 510 8.11 14.78 14.54
CA TYR A 510 7.11 15.73 14.05
C TYR A 510 5.69 15.20 14.24
N ARG A 511 4.71 16.12 14.14
CA ARG A 511 3.27 15.92 14.36
C ARG A 511 2.94 15.39 15.75
N ARG A 512 3.72 15.80 16.75
CA ARG A 512 3.40 15.56 18.16
C ARG A 512 2.30 16.53 18.62
N ILE A 513 1.54 16.09 19.62
CA ILE A 513 0.53 16.90 20.32
C ILE A 513 1.24 17.54 21.51
N LEU A 514 1.54 18.83 21.44
CA LEU A 514 2.35 19.53 22.44
C LEU A 514 1.64 19.63 23.78
N ASN A 515 0.34 19.93 23.79
CA ASN A 515 -0.47 20.04 25.00
C ASN A 515 -1.33 18.79 25.25
N ARG A 516 -0.77 17.60 24.96
CA ARG A 516 -1.46 16.30 25.11
C ARG A 516 -2.12 16.13 26.47
N ASP A 517 -1.41 16.45 27.54
CA ASP A 517 -1.88 16.19 28.91
C ASP A 517 -3.09 17.05 29.28
N GLU A 518 -3.21 18.26 28.72
CA GLU A 518 -4.39 19.10 28.87
C GLU A 518 -5.61 18.48 28.18
N LEU A 519 -5.44 18.01 26.94
CA LEU A 519 -6.51 17.35 26.18
C LEU A 519 -6.99 16.07 26.85
N VAL A 520 -6.05 15.24 27.32
CA VAL A 520 -6.35 13.99 28.04
C VAL A 520 -7.04 14.30 29.37
N GLY A 521 -6.52 15.25 30.15
CA GLY A 521 -7.13 15.67 31.41
C GLY A 521 -8.56 16.18 31.22
N ALA A 522 -8.82 16.96 30.17
CA ALA A 522 -10.16 17.44 29.83
C ALA A 522 -11.14 16.30 29.53
N MET A 523 -10.72 15.27 28.77
CA MET A 523 -11.57 14.09 28.51
C MET A 523 -11.79 13.25 29.77
N MET A 524 -10.76 13.06 30.61
CA MET A 524 -10.86 12.27 31.84
C MET A 524 -11.79 12.89 32.89
N ASN A 525 -12.03 14.21 32.83
CA ASN A 525 -13.00 14.90 33.68
C ASN A 525 -14.47 14.62 33.30
N VAL A 526 -14.72 13.91 32.20
CA VAL A 526 -16.07 13.54 31.77
C VAL A 526 -16.37 12.09 32.20
N PRO A 527 -17.32 11.85 33.13
CA PRO A 527 -17.52 10.52 33.73
C PRO A 527 -17.80 9.38 32.75
N MET A 528 -18.47 9.68 31.63
CA MET A 528 -18.84 8.71 30.59
C MET A 528 -17.68 8.34 29.64
N PHE A 529 -16.57 9.08 29.65
CA PHE A 529 -15.44 8.84 28.76
C PHE A 529 -14.41 7.90 29.41
N LYS A 530 -14.12 6.78 28.75
CA LYS A 530 -13.06 5.84 29.12
C LYS A 530 -11.86 6.08 28.20
N VAL A 531 -10.96 6.94 28.66
CA VAL A 531 -9.83 7.42 27.87
C VAL A 531 -8.63 6.48 28.00
N LYS A 532 -8.08 6.05 26.87
CA LYS A 532 -6.82 5.30 26.77
C LYS A 532 -5.87 6.03 25.83
N VAL A 533 -4.66 6.33 26.30
CA VAL A 533 -3.59 6.88 25.46
C VAL A 533 -2.70 5.73 25.02
N VAL A 534 -2.39 5.67 23.73
CA VAL A 534 -1.55 4.63 23.14
C VAL A 534 -0.49 5.23 22.23
N ASP A 535 0.67 4.58 22.16
CA ASP A 535 1.71 4.87 21.18
C ASP A 535 2.02 3.57 20.43
N TYR A 536 1.47 3.43 19.23
CA TYR A 536 1.55 2.22 18.40
C TYR A 536 2.94 2.07 17.76
N THR A 537 3.92 1.80 18.62
CA THR A 537 5.28 1.41 18.25
C THR A 537 5.45 -0.11 18.40
N TRP A 538 6.66 -0.61 18.17
CA TRP A 538 7.03 -2.01 18.41
C TRP A 538 6.82 -2.48 19.86
N LYS A 539 6.59 -1.57 20.81
CA LYS A 539 6.32 -1.89 22.22
C LYS A 539 4.93 -2.48 22.43
N ILE A 540 3.98 -2.22 21.54
CA ILE A 540 2.63 -2.80 21.57
C ILE A 540 2.53 -3.76 20.38
N PRO A 541 2.46 -5.09 20.62
CA PRO A 541 2.32 -6.08 19.55
C PRO A 541 1.15 -5.74 18.63
N PHE A 542 1.28 -6.01 17.33
CA PHE A 542 0.30 -5.55 16.35
C PHE A 542 -1.11 -6.10 16.61
N LEU A 543 -1.25 -7.37 17.02
CA LEU A 543 -2.55 -7.94 17.40
C LEU A 543 -3.20 -7.21 18.59
N GLU A 544 -2.40 -6.72 19.55
CA GLU A 544 -2.91 -5.91 20.66
C GLU A 544 -3.32 -4.52 20.18
N GLN A 545 -2.60 -3.93 19.22
CA GLN A 545 -3.04 -2.68 18.57
C GLN A 545 -4.40 -2.87 17.90
N LEU A 546 -4.60 -3.97 17.15
CA LEU A 546 -5.89 -4.29 16.54
C LEU A 546 -6.98 -4.48 17.60
N LYS A 547 -6.71 -5.17 18.71
CA LYS A 547 -7.67 -5.35 19.78
C LYS A 547 -8.10 -4.02 20.40
N ILE A 548 -7.16 -3.12 20.67
CA ILE A 548 -7.45 -1.78 21.21
C ILE A 548 -8.28 -0.97 20.20
N THR A 549 -7.83 -0.92 18.93
CA THR A 549 -8.51 -0.21 17.86
C THR A 549 -9.94 -0.73 17.67
N HIS A 550 -10.11 -2.05 17.57
CA HIS A 550 -11.41 -2.68 17.36
C HIS A 550 -12.38 -2.53 18.55
N ASN A 551 -11.87 -2.07 19.69
CA ASN A 551 -12.63 -1.75 20.89
C ASN A 551 -12.66 -0.25 21.21
N SER A 552 -12.39 0.61 20.22
CA SER A 552 -12.46 2.07 20.34
C SER A 552 -13.72 2.62 19.68
N ASP A 553 -14.48 3.41 20.43
CA ASP A 553 -15.67 4.11 19.92
C ASP A 553 -15.29 5.42 19.24
N ILE A 554 -14.31 6.11 19.82
CA ILE A 554 -13.71 7.32 19.26
C ILE A 554 -12.21 7.07 19.19
N PHE A 555 -11.64 7.12 17.99
CA PHE A 555 -10.20 6.98 17.77
C PHE A 555 -9.64 8.30 17.31
N ILE A 556 -8.82 8.92 18.16
CA ILE A 556 -8.31 10.27 17.98
C ILE A 556 -6.82 10.18 17.63
N GLY A 557 -6.34 10.94 16.64
CA GLY A 557 -4.91 11.03 16.41
C GLY A 557 -4.51 12.07 15.38
N MET A 558 -3.20 12.37 15.34
CA MET A 558 -2.60 13.26 14.35
C MET A 558 -2.36 12.55 13.01
N HIS A 559 -2.46 13.28 11.89
CA HIS A 559 -2.22 12.75 10.54
C HIS A 559 -0.97 11.89 10.43
N GLY A 560 -1.14 10.64 9.99
CA GLY A 560 -0.05 9.71 9.72
C GLY A 560 -0.48 8.25 9.78
N ALA A 561 0.46 7.35 9.44
CA ALA A 561 0.16 5.95 9.12
C ALA A 561 -0.65 5.20 10.18
N GLY A 562 -0.54 5.59 11.46
CA GLY A 562 -1.34 5.00 12.53
C GLY A 562 -2.85 5.21 12.36
N LEU A 563 -3.30 6.24 11.64
CA LEU A 563 -4.73 6.41 11.34
C LEU A 563 -5.24 5.38 10.32
N ALA A 564 -4.37 4.58 9.68
CA ALA A 564 -4.81 3.44 8.86
C ALA A 564 -5.52 2.35 9.70
N HIS A 565 -5.39 2.39 11.03
CA HIS A 565 -6.23 1.64 11.97
C HIS A 565 -7.74 1.91 11.81
N ALA A 566 -8.14 2.96 11.10
CA ALA A 566 -9.52 3.20 10.67
C ALA A 566 -10.17 1.98 10.00
N LEU A 567 -9.38 1.15 9.30
CA LEU A 567 -9.84 -0.10 8.70
C LEU A 567 -10.44 -1.07 9.71
N PHE A 568 -10.01 -1.03 10.97
CA PHE A 568 -10.34 -2.02 12.01
C PHE A 568 -11.24 -1.46 13.12
N LEU A 569 -11.66 -0.20 13.00
CA LEU A 569 -12.62 0.37 13.93
C LEU A 569 -13.99 -0.34 13.82
N PRO A 570 -14.77 -0.36 14.91
CA PRO A 570 -16.18 -0.75 14.88
C PRO A 570 -17.00 0.03 13.84
N ASP A 571 -18.06 -0.58 13.32
CA ASP A 571 -18.97 0.06 12.34
C ASP A 571 -19.63 1.36 12.87
N TRP A 572 -19.74 1.52 14.19
CA TRP A 572 -20.30 2.73 14.81
C TRP A 572 -19.29 3.82 15.13
N ALA A 573 -18.00 3.52 15.03
CA ALA A 573 -16.96 4.37 15.58
C ALA A 573 -16.74 5.66 14.78
N VAL A 574 -16.06 6.61 15.42
CA VAL A 574 -15.61 7.87 14.83
C VAL A 574 -14.09 7.94 14.81
N LEU A 575 -13.51 8.12 13.63
CA LEU A 575 -12.14 8.57 13.46
C LEU A 575 -12.09 10.09 13.59
N PHE A 576 -11.34 10.59 14.57
CA PHE A 576 -11.06 12.01 14.73
C PHE A 576 -9.59 12.29 14.37
N GLU A 577 -9.37 12.79 13.15
CA GLU A 577 -8.06 13.28 12.73
C GLU A 577 -7.86 14.71 13.24
N LEU A 578 -7.06 14.86 14.30
CA LEU A 578 -6.81 16.13 15.00
C LEU A 578 -6.38 17.25 14.06
N TYR A 579 -5.53 16.95 13.09
CA TYR A 579 -5.21 17.87 12.01
C TYR A 579 -4.63 17.08 10.84
N ASN A 580 -5.17 17.31 9.65
CA ASN A 580 -4.80 16.61 8.42
C ASN A 580 -3.49 17.09 7.78
N THR A 581 -2.82 18.11 8.34
CA THR A 581 -1.55 18.63 7.82
C THR A 581 -1.60 19.01 6.33
N GLU A 582 -2.71 19.65 5.95
CA GLU A 582 -3.00 20.10 4.57
C GLU A 582 -3.21 18.96 3.57
N ASP A 583 -3.50 17.76 4.06
CA ASP A 583 -3.79 16.55 3.28
C ASP A 583 -5.14 15.93 3.68
N PRO A 584 -6.26 16.62 3.39
CA PRO A 584 -7.58 16.26 3.92
C PRO A 584 -8.11 14.94 3.36
N ALA A 585 -7.70 14.53 2.17
CA ALA A 585 -8.25 13.36 1.48
C ALA A 585 -7.72 12.04 2.05
N CYS A 586 -6.46 11.98 2.48
CA CYS A 586 -5.76 10.71 2.76
C CYS A 586 -6.51 9.76 3.72
N TYR A 587 -6.84 10.21 4.94
CA TYR A 587 -7.53 9.37 5.92
C TYR A 587 -9.05 9.54 5.90
N SER A 588 -9.57 10.67 5.41
CA SER A 588 -10.99 10.83 5.21
C SER A 588 -11.51 9.86 4.14
N ASP A 589 -10.79 9.67 3.03
CA ASP A 589 -11.13 8.70 1.99
C ASP A 589 -11.02 7.26 2.48
N LEU A 590 -10.02 6.95 3.31
CA LEU A 590 -9.90 5.62 3.94
C LEU A 590 -11.08 5.34 4.88
N ALA A 591 -11.47 6.32 5.70
CA ALA A 591 -12.63 6.22 6.58
C ALA A 591 -13.94 6.06 5.77
N ARG A 592 -14.09 6.82 4.68
CA ARG A 592 -15.22 6.70 3.75
C ARG A 592 -15.27 5.33 3.08
N LEU A 593 -14.13 4.79 2.62
CA LEU A 593 -14.03 3.45 2.07
C LEU A 593 -14.47 2.40 3.09
N ARG A 594 -13.93 2.45 4.30
CA ARG A 594 -14.35 1.54 5.37
C ARG A 594 -15.80 1.75 5.79
N GLY A 595 -16.34 2.96 5.63
CA GLY A 595 -17.70 3.31 6.06
C GLY A 595 -17.80 3.72 7.54
N VAL A 596 -16.69 4.08 8.16
CA VAL A 596 -16.67 4.65 9.52
C VAL A 596 -16.84 6.17 9.48
N ASN A 597 -17.32 6.74 10.58
CA ASN A 597 -17.49 8.18 10.67
C ASN A 597 -16.11 8.87 10.75
N TYR A 598 -15.99 10.04 10.13
CA TYR A 598 -14.77 10.84 10.14
C TYR A 598 -15.08 12.28 10.52
N ILE A 599 -14.30 12.83 11.44
CA ILE A 599 -14.27 14.25 11.75
C ILE A 599 -12.81 14.74 11.78
N THR A 600 -12.63 16.04 11.55
CA THR A 600 -11.33 16.71 11.68
C THR A 600 -11.53 18.09 12.29
N TRP A 601 -10.43 18.79 12.54
CA TRP A 601 -10.44 20.14 13.11
C TRP A 601 -11.21 21.12 12.24
N GLU A 602 -12.12 21.88 12.85
CA GLU A 602 -13.00 22.82 12.12
C GLU A 602 -12.45 24.26 12.16
N HIS A 603 -11.92 24.69 13.32
CA HIS A 603 -11.51 26.06 13.58
C HIS A 603 -9.98 26.26 13.54
N LYS A 604 -9.41 26.52 12.35
CA LYS A 604 -7.95 26.64 12.15
C LYS A 604 -7.27 27.69 13.04
N GLU A 605 -7.97 28.76 13.40
CA GLU A 605 -7.50 29.80 14.30
C GLU A 605 -7.25 29.32 15.74
N LYS A 606 -7.77 28.13 16.08
CA LYS A 606 -7.61 27.45 17.37
C LYS A 606 -6.57 26.32 17.33
N LEU A 607 -5.86 26.18 16.22
CA LEU A 607 -4.73 25.29 16.02
C LEU A 607 -3.44 26.10 16.14
N TYR A 608 -2.52 25.67 16.98
CA TYR A 608 -1.24 26.35 17.20
C TYR A 608 -0.10 25.49 16.67
N GLN A 609 0.65 26.02 15.71
CA GLN A 609 1.80 25.35 15.10
C GLN A 609 3.09 25.79 15.82
N GLU A 610 3.98 24.84 16.13
CA GLU A 610 5.23 25.11 16.88
C GLU A 610 6.19 26.01 16.11
N ASP A 611 6.42 25.70 14.83
CA ASP A 611 7.33 26.39 13.92
C ASP A 611 6.83 26.25 12.47
N GLU A 612 7.49 26.87 11.50
CA GLU A 612 7.10 26.78 10.07
C GLU A 612 7.20 25.35 9.47
N GLY A 613 7.81 24.42 10.19
CA GLY A 613 8.13 23.07 9.75
C GLY A 613 9.39 23.03 8.90
N HIS A 614 10.17 21.97 9.03
CA HIS A 614 11.50 21.91 8.41
C HIS A 614 11.67 20.61 7.62
N HIS A 615 11.10 20.55 6.41
CA HIS A 615 11.36 19.43 5.51
C HIS A 615 12.81 19.51 5.00
N PRO A 616 13.57 18.40 4.98
CA PRO A 616 14.97 18.37 4.52
C PRO A 616 15.24 18.90 3.10
N THR A 617 14.22 19.17 2.29
CA THR A 617 14.33 19.51 0.87
C THR A 617 13.26 20.51 0.41
N LEU A 618 12.03 20.41 0.96
CA LEU A 618 10.91 21.26 0.57
C LEU A 618 10.76 22.54 1.40
N GLY A 619 11.55 22.73 2.46
CA GLY A 619 11.42 23.87 3.38
C GLY A 619 10.20 23.75 4.30
N ALA A 620 9.50 24.87 4.53
CA ALA A 620 8.29 24.94 5.37
C ALA A 620 7.24 23.92 4.93
N HIS A 621 6.81 23.05 5.86
CA HIS A 621 5.82 22.02 5.56
C HIS A 621 5.09 21.55 6.84
N ALA A 622 3.76 21.58 6.80
CA ALA A 622 2.87 21.16 7.90
C ALA A 622 3.08 19.72 8.43
N LYS A 623 3.79 18.86 7.68
CA LYS A 623 4.09 17.48 8.11
C LYS A 623 5.36 17.38 8.97
N PHE A 624 6.14 18.46 9.05
CA PHE A 624 7.49 18.53 9.63
C PHE A 624 7.59 19.55 10.78
N THR A 625 6.52 19.68 11.56
CA THR A 625 6.39 20.53 12.75
C THR A 625 5.49 19.83 13.79
N ASN A 626 5.31 20.42 14.98
CA ASN A 626 4.41 19.93 16.03
C ASN A 626 3.25 20.91 16.28
N TYR A 627 2.21 20.46 16.97
CA TYR A 627 0.95 21.20 17.11
C TYR A 627 0.41 21.18 18.54
N ALA A 628 -0.16 22.28 18.98
CA ALA A 628 -1.04 22.38 20.15
C ALA A 628 -2.47 22.73 19.72
N PHE A 629 -3.44 22.37 20.54
CA PHE A 629 -4.87 22.48 20.23
C PHE A 629 -5.61 23.19 21.35
N ASN A 630 -6.52 24.10 21.01
CA ASN A 630 -7.41 24.69 22.00
C ASN A 630 -8.30 23.60 22.65
N VAL A 631 -8.30 23.54 23.98
CA VAL A 631 -8.98 22.50 24.75
C VAL A 631 -10.50 22.53 24.57
N ASP A 632 -11.13 23.71 24.54
CA ASP A 632 -12.58 23.83 24.42
C ASP A 632 -13.08 23.35 23.05
N GLU A 633 -12.38 23.73 21.99
CA GLU A 633 -12.69 23.26 20.64
C GLU A 633 -12.47 21.75 20.49
N PHE A 634 -11.39 21.23 21.06
CA PHE A 634 -11.14 19.81 21.10
C PHE A 634 -12.29 19.07 21.80
N MET A 635 -12.69 19.51 22.99
CA MET A 635 -13.78 18.88 23.74
C MET A 635 -15.12 18.99 23.00
N ARG A 636 -15.42 20.12 22.35
CA ARG A 636 -16.61 20.28 21.51
C ARG A 636 -16.67 19.21 20.41
N LEU A 637 -15.54 18.95 19.74
CA LEU A 637 -15.44 17.92 18.70
C LEU A 637 -15.52 16.49 19.27
N VAL A 638 -14.96 16.23 20.45
CA VAL A 638 -15.10 14.94 21.15
C VAL A 638 -16.56 14.67 21.53
N TYR A 639 -17.30 15.65 22.05
CA TYR A 639 -18.74 15.50 22.32
C TYR A 639 -19.53 15.24 21.04
N LYS A 640 -19.25 15.98 19.95
CA LYS A 640 -19.84 15.73 18.63
C LYS A 640 -19.56 14.31 18.12
N ALA A 641 -18.36 13.77 18.38
CA ALA A 641 -18.03 12.38 18.07
C ALA A 641 -18.85 11.40 18.93
N ALA A 642 -18.98 11.65 20.23
CA ALA A 642 -19.78 10.82 21.13
C ALA A 642 -21.26 10.77 20.73
N ASP A 643 -21.85 11.92 20.38
CA ASP A 643 -23.23 11.99 19.87
C ASP A 643 -23.40 11.18 18.57
N THR A 644 -22.39 11.26 17.69
CA THR A 644 -22.35 10.51 16.44
C THR A 644 -22.27 9.00 16.69
N VAL A 645 -21.43 8.57 17.63
CA VAL A 645 -21.34 7.16 18.07
C VAL A 645 -22.68 6.67 18.59
N LYS A 646 -23.33 7.44 19.48
CA LYS A 646 -24.62 7.08 20.06
C LYS A 646 -25.69 6.87 18.98
N GLU A 647 -25.75 7.78 18.01
CA GLU A 647 -26.68 7.69 16.89
C GLU A 647 -26.36 6.50 15.97
N SER A 648 -25.08 6.23 15.70
CA SER A 648 -24.64 5.09 14.90
C SER A 648 -24.97 3.75 15.55
N ARG A 649 -24.76 3.60 16.87
CA ARG A 649 -25.14 2.38 17.61
C ARG A 649 -26.64 2.13 17.53
N ARG A 650 -27.45 3.16 17.78
CA ARG A 650 -28.92 3.08 17.68
C ARG A 650 -29.39 2.62 16.30
N LYS A 651 -28.78 3.16 15.23
CA LYS A 651 -29.08 2.75 13.84
C LYS A 651 -28.76 1.29 13.58
N LEU A 652 -27.59 0.82 14.04
CA LEU A 652 -27.17 -0.57 13.88
C LEU A 652 -28.04 -1.54 14.68
N LEU A 653 -28.42 -1.17 15.91
CA LEU A 653 -29.36 -1.97 16.71
C LEU A 653 -30.70 -2.10 16.00
N ASN A 654 -31.26 -0.98 15.53
CA ASN A 654 -32.53 -0.97 14.81
C ASN A 654 -32.48 -1.79 13.51
N SER A 655 -31.40 -1.69 12.73
CA SER A 655 -31.25 -2.47 11.50
C SER A 655 -31.10 -3.97 11.78
N THR A 656 -30.45 -4.32 12.90
CA THR A 656 -30.30 -5.73 13.31
C THR A 656 -31.64 -6.30 13.72
N LEU A 657 -32.41 -5.56 14.52
CA LEU A 657 -33.75 -5.94 14.97
C LEU A 657 -34.76 -6.05 13.80
N SER A 658 -34.67 -5.19 12.80
CA SER A 658 -35.55 -5.25 11.62
C SER A 658 -35.24 -6.41 10.68
N ASN A 659 -34.06 -7.01 10.78
CA ASN A 659 -33.63 -8.14 9.96
C ASN A 659 -33.89 -9.51 10.60
N LEU A 660 -34.39 -9.55 11.85
CA LEU A 660 -34.80 -10.78 12.51
C LEU A 660 -36.15 -11.28 11.94
N PRO A 661 -36.32 -12.58 11.69
CA PRO A 661 -37.60 -13.14 11.28
C PRO A 661 -38.65 -12.91 12.37
N ASP A 662 -39.85 -12.49 11.97
CA ASP A 662 -40.95 -12.20 12.87
C ASP A 662 -41.61 -13.50 13.37
N ASP A 663 -40.95 -14.19 14.31
CA ASP A 663 -41.41 -15.46 14.88
C ASP A 663 -42.01 -15.33 16.30
N GLY A 664 -42.27 -14.10 16.75
CA GLY A 664 -42.86 -13.81 18.06
C GLY A 664 -41.85 -13.81 19.23
N SER A 665 -40.59 -14.22 19.01
CA SER A 665 -39.51 -14.04 20.00
C SER A 665 -38.97 -12.60 20.05
N THR A 666 -39.19 -11.83 18.97
CA THR A 666 -38.82 -10.42 18.78
C THR A 666 -39.55 -9.45 19.71
N SER A 667 -40.72 -9.82 20.27
CA SER A 667 -41.44 -8.95 21.21
C SER A 667 -40.80 -8.96 22.60
N LYS A 668 -40.31 -10.12 23.08
CA LYS A 668 -39.65 -10.20 24.39
C LYS A 668 -38.31 -9.46 24.43
N LEU A 669 -37.53 -9.54 23.35
CA LEU A 669 -36.25 -8.83 23.22
C LEU A 669 -36.39 -7.32 23.06
N LYS A 670 -37.54 -6.83 22.59
CA LYS A 670 -37.85 -5.39 22.50
C LYS A 670 -38.30 -4.79 23.83
N ASP A 671 -38.84 -5.60 24.73
CA ASP A 671 -39.34 -5.16 26.04
C ASP A 671 -38.30 -5.35 27.17
N GLU A 672 -37.27 -6.19 26.97
CA GLU A 672 -36.16 -6.41 27.92
C GLU A 672 -34.95 -5.47 27.73
N LEU A 673 -34.88 -4.74 26.60
CA LEU A 673 -33.92 -3.68 26.28
C LEU A 673 -34.54 -2.30 26.54
#